data_AF-A0A9E0H779-F1
#
_entry.id   AF-A0A9E0H779-F1
#
_cell.length_a   1.000
_cell.length_b   1.000
_cell.length_c   1.000
_cell.angle_alpha   90.00
_cell.angle_beta   90.00
_cell.angle_gamma   90.00
#
_symmetry.space_group_name_H-M   'P 1'
#
loop_
_entity.id
_entity.type
_entity.pdbx_description
1 polymer ?
#
loop_
_entity_poly.entity_id
_entity_poly.type
_entity_poly.pdbx_seq_one_letter_code
_entity_poly.pdbx_strand_id
1 'polypeptide(L)'
;MSSRGRDLVSPSATYRGAAGQTRTRAIHVTLPGGELASATVYEAVDARANPELAERLRRGELNRVHTADGEVAIATPVVFHDPEAGIYAVVAAEGDRHRELELRAAAFAELARDPAVAVPRYVRDLAVVFGPAELAALLDERIAGPARRREAAAQLERDAAALTERRAALAEREASLDRRARELEARQADLEAAGAEAARRLVEADRDATRLRAEAERDAARIRLDAEREAARIRDERRAPAPTPAPEPVTTPVAALAEPRPEEATSPFELLSEADAPALPTSADPVTTVTADAPRPGADGWLAGFVRGSAPAAFTLDGDRARVALRASGASGAALATSPLDVRLLVHRLPEYGVLVLLLGTPAALRGVGPAHRAMVPLDVAADLDRRFLAQLEREFVLEVDVVVDGRPARRARLKAPLSENVGYAVRAASDHVRPLGASASFARGLVALGSAGTDLLGGSHPEHAEFRVDKLEPLATANQVRRALAIARRFSKPAREDYLVCVRGFPLPRWRELRHAVLARAVELGLWMGPELAQAAVSEGLARSRKDLVVKLEAGFAALLGRADANDLDTDAIDDNRQALAVEASALGIAPQSAEAEPQVSGMISAKPPSAASLRQLGVAELLRLLDDRERRLAAALELCERGEGAAVRAIMNAVRRMSRGDAVRVLGAMVRLGPAAAPTLTAGLASSKAFLRHGCALALALLRTEAGTEAVVDALLGEPTEIWREIARAVGHVGPPALMPLAARLGRLGDRATASDRERIAWAMAHVGVRGGKAAVATLAAGQSAVAPVARMALERIEPAASDDISARAPAREVTVNRAFSRRFFEALERGLPELGKGELAALDISQPMELLDDDDLLVDPEDERAAEPESEAGSDLDAELDESDLVDD
;
A
#
# COMPACT_ATOMS: atom_id res chain seq x y z
N MET A 1 -10.41 -52.91 -16.04
CA MET A 1 -8.95 -52.80 -16.26
C MET A 1 -8.29 -52.79 -14.90
N SER A 2 -7.56 -53.87 -14.58
CA SER A 2 -7.08 -54.21 -13.25
C SER A 2 -6.25 -53.11 -12.58
N SER A 3 -6.56 -52.82 -11.32
CA SER A 3 -5.70 -52.08 -10.41
C SER A 3 -4.39 -52.85 -10.26
N ARG A 4 -3.31 -52.33 -10.86
CA ARG A 4 -1.96 -52.74 -10.48
C ARG A 4 -1.76 -52.33 -9.03
N GLY A 5 -1.85 -53.30 -8.12
CA GLY A 5 -1.41 -53.15 -6.75
C GLY A 5 0.03 -52.63 -6.78
N ARG A 6 0.23 -51.43 -6.22
CA ARG A 6 1.55 -51.02 -5.76
C ARG A 6 1.82 -51.93 -4.58
N ASP A 7 2.54 -53.01 -4.82
CA ASP A 7 3.22 -53.73 -3.76
C ASP A 7 4.07 -52.70 -3.02
N LEU A 8 3.62 -52.33 -1.83
CA LEU A 8 4.37 -51.58 -0.85
C LEU A 8 5.55 -52.47 -0.47
N VAL A 9 6.65 -52.32 -1.21
CA VAL A 9 7.95 -52.87 -0.84
C VAL A 9 8.20 -52.48 0.62
N SER A 10 8.41 -53.49 1.47
CA SER A 10 8.63 -53.31 2.91
C SER A 10 9.59 -52.15 3.19
N PRO A 11 9.26 -51.21 4.10
CA PRO A 11 10.04 -49.97 4.32
C PRO A 11 11.48 -50.14 4.82
N SER A 12 12.04 -51.35 4.88
CA SER A 12 13.30 -51.61 5.58
C SER A 12 14.29 -52.48 4.80
N ALA A 13 14.22 -52.50 3.47
CA ALA A 13 15.33 -53.05 2.69
C ALA A 13 16.53 -52.09 2.79
N THR A 14 17.41 -52.32 3.76
CA THR A 14 18.72 -51.66 3.85
C THR A 14 19.57 -52.04 2.64
N TYR A 15 20.15 -51.06 1.96
CA TYR A 15 21.11 -51.35 0.89
C TYR A 15 22.39 -51.94 1.50
N ARG A 16 22.79 -53.14 1.06
CA ARG A 16 24.01 -53.83 1.54
C ARG A 16 25.06 -54.02 0.44
N GLY A 17 24.86 -53.38 -0.70
CA GLY A 17 25.74 -53.52 -1.84
C GLY A 17 27.11 -52.89 -1.62
N ALA A 18 28.10 -53.31 -2.41
CA ALA A 18 29.50 -52.90 -2.26
C ALA A 18 29.68 -51.38 -2.37
N ALA A 19 28.83 -50.70 -3.15
CA ALA A 19 28.86 -49.25 -3.32
C ALA A 19 28.50 -48.47 -2.04
N GLY A 20 27.83 -49.10 -1.08
CA GLY A 20 27.45 -48.49 0.20
C GLY A 20 28.35 -48.87 1.37
N GLN A 21 29.35 -49.73 1.16
CA GLN A 21 30.28 -50.17 2.20
C GLN A 21 31.49 -49.23 2.26
N THR A 22 32.10 -49.09 3.45
CA THR A 22 33.32 -48.28 3.60
C THR A 22 34.44 -48.86 2.75
N ARG A 23 35.02 -48.02 1.88
CA ARG A 23 36.07 -48.43 0.94
C ARG A 23 37.16 -47.39 0.86
N THR A 24 38.38 -47.87 0.64
CA THR A 24 39.57 -47.03 0.48
C THR A 24 40.28 -47.32 -0.83
N ARG A 25 41.05 -46.34 -1.29
CA ARG A 25 41.88 -46.44 -2.48
C ARG A 25 43.22 -45.73 -2.24
N ALA A 26 44.31 -46.38 -2.65
CA ALA A 26 45.61 -45.74 -2.68
C ALA A 26 45.70 -44.83 -3.90
N ILE A 27 46.09 -43.57 -3.68
CA ILE A 27 46.33 -42.59 -4.73
C ILE A 27 47.69 -41.92 -4.52
N HIS A 28 48.28 -41.43 -5.61
CA HIS A 28 49.46 -40.58 -5.54
C HIS A 28 49.03 -39.12 -5.63
N VAL A 29 49.41 -38.32 -4.64
CA VAL A 29 49.10 -36.89 -4.54
C VAL A 29 50.39 -36.11 -4.72
N THR A 30 50.36 -35.11 -5.60
CA THR A 30 51.45 -34.13 -5.70
C THR A 30 51.24 -33.08 -4.62
N LEU A 31 52.15 -33.00 -3.66
CA LEU A 31 52.12 -32.01 -2.60
C LEU A 31 52.50 -30.61 -3.14
N PRO A 32 52.20 -29.51 -2.42
CA PRO A 32 52.56 -28.16 -2.85
C PRO A 32 54.06 -27.98 -3.15
N GLY A 33 54.94 -28.72 -2.46
CA GLY A 33 56.38 -28.75 -2.72
C GLY A 33 56.83 -29.55 -3.96
N GLY A 34 55.89 -30.14 -4.71
CA GLY A 34 56.16 -30.97 -5.90
C GLY A 34 56.51 -32.43 -5.61
N GLU A 35 56.62 -32.82 -4.34
CA GLU A 35 56.84 -34.22 -3.94
C GLU A 35 55.60 -35.07 -4.19
N LEU A 36 55.81 -36.33 -4.61
CA LEU A 36 54.75 -37.31 -4.75
C LEU A 36 54.62 -38.12 -3.46
N ALA A 37 53.47 -38.01 -2.79
CA ALA A 37 53.12 -38.80 -1.63
C ALA A 37 52.06 -39.86 -1.99
N SER A 38 52.22 -41.08 -1.47
CA SER A 38 51.17 -42.10 -1.54
C SER A 38 50.22 -41.92 -0.35
N ALA A 39 48.94 -41.68 -0.63
CA ALA A 39 47.91 -41.50 0.39
C ALA A 39 46.76 -42.48 0.17
N THR A 40 46.22 -43.00 1.27
CA THR A 40 45.00 -43.82 1.25
C THR A 40 43.81 -42.91 1.49
N VAL A 41 42.91 -42.79 0.50
CA VAL A 41 41.69 -42.00 0.60
C VAL A 41 40.47 -42.91 0.72
N TYR A 42 39.43 -42.43 1.41
CA TYR A 42 38.13 -43.06 1.48
C TYR A 42 37.29 -42.63 0.28
N GLU A 43 36.75 -43.59 -0.47
CA GLU A 43 35.81 -43.36 -1.59
C GLU A 43 34.35 -43.54 -1.14
N ALA A 44 34.13 -44.32 -0.08
CA ALA A 44 32.83 -44.54 0.52
C ALA A 44 32.96 -44.73 2.03
N VAL A 45 31.95 -44.28 2.78
CA VAL A 45 31.82 -44.41 4.23
C VAL A 45 30.42 -44.92 4.55
N ASP A 46 30.35 -46.13 5.10
CA ASP A 46 29.16 -46.66 5.77
C ASP A 46 29.13 -46.11 7.19
N ALA A 47 28.25 -45.13 7.43
CA ALA A 47 28.15 -44.40 8.69
C ALA A 47 27.74 -45.31 9.85
N ARG A 48 26.98 -46.37 9.58
CA ARG A 48 26.56 -47.33 10.59
C ARG A 48 27.71 -48.23 11.01
N ALA A 49 28.45 -48.74 10.03
CA ALA A 49 29.59 -49.62 10.30
C ALA A 49 30.81 -48.84 10.84
N ASN A 50 30.95 -47.55 10.48
CA ASN A 50 32.13 -46.73 10.81
C ASN A 50 31.70 -45.30 11.23
N PRO A 51 31.09 -45.14 12.42
CA PRO A 51 30.58 -43.84 12.89
C PRO A 51 31.68 -42.78 13.04
N GLU A 52 32.89 -43.17 13.44
CA GLU A 52 34.02 -42.25 13.57
C GLU A 52 34.44 -41.63 12.23
N LEU A 53 34.40 -42.40 11.14
CA LEU A 53 34.73 -41.91 9.80
C LEU A 53 33.62 -41.00 9.25
N ALA A 54 32.36 -41.31 9.55
CA ALA A 54 31.23 -40.45 9.24
C ALA A 54 31.37 -39.09 9.93
N GLU A 55 31.73 -39.07 11.21
CA GLU A 55 31.90 -37.82 11.96
C GLU A 55 33.09 -37.00 11.46
N ARG A 56 34.18 -37.64 11.06
CA ARG A 56 35.31 -36.97 10.39
C ARG A 56 34.92 -36.40 9.03
N LEU A 57 34.07 -37.08 8.26
CA LEU A 57 33.55 -36.53 6.99
C LEU A 57 32.66 -35.30 7.25
N ARG A 58 31.79 -35.36 8.26
CA ARG A 58 30.93 -34.23 8.67
C ARG A 58 31.71 -33.00 9.12
N ARG A 59 32.87 -33.18 9.76
CA ARG A 59 33.77 -32.08 10.14
C ARG A 59 34.69 -31.61 8.99
N GLY A 60 34.64 -32.26 7.84
CA GLY A 60 35.55 -31.98 6.72
C GLY A 60 37.01 -32.36 7.01
N GLU A 61 37.24 -33.33 7.90
CA GLU A 61 38.55 -33.82 8.34
C GLU A 61 38.98 -35.13 7.63
N LEU A 62 38.09 -35.70 6.79
CA LEU A 62 38.39 -36.90 6.01
C LEU A 62 39.24 -36.56 4.77
N ASN A 63 40.05 -37.52 4.31
CA ASN A 63 40.90 -37.38 3.12
C ASN A 63 41.88 -36.20 3.17
N ARG A 64 42.54 -36.02 4.32
CA ARG A 64 43.61 -35.04 4.53
C ARG A 64 44.95 -35.71 4.70
N VAL A 65 46.01 -35.09 4.19
CA VAL A 65 47.40 -35.54 4.35
C VAL A 65 48.18 -34.47 5.11
N HIS A 66 48.83 -34.87 6.20
CA HIS A 66 49.75 -34.01 6.93
C HIS A 66 51.09 -33.95 6.18
N THR A 67 51.56 -32.74 5.92
CA THR A 67 52.86 -32.44 5.33
C THR A 67 53.66 -31.58 6.29
N ALA A 68 54.96 -31.38 6.03
CA ALA A 68 55.78 -30.47 6.82
C ALA A 68 55.25 -29.02 6.79
N ASP A 69 54.55 -28.62 5.72
CA ASP A 69 54.03 -27.28 5.50
C ASP A 69 52.55 -27.11 5.93
N GLY A 70 51.95 -28.15 6.52
CA GLY A 70 50.56 -28.16 6.98
C GLY A 70 49.72 -29.30 6.41
N GLU A 71 48.40 -29.21 6.59
CA GLU A 71 47.45 -30.18 6.05
C GLU A 71 47.01 -29.83 4.63
N VAL A 72 47.00 -30.83 3.75
CA VAL A 72 46.48 -30.72 2.39
C VAL A 72 45.21 -31.57 2.29
N ALA A 73 44.10 -30.94 1.93
CA ALA A 73 42.85 -31.63 1.65
C ALA A 73 42.88 -32.24 0.24
N ILE A 74 42.52 -33.51 0.12
CA ILE A 74 42.40 -34.20 -1.16
C ILE A 74 40.94 -34.12 -1.62
N ALA A 75 40.71 -33.49 -2.77
CA ALA A 75 39.38 -33.33 -3.38
C ALA A 75 38.88 -34.63 -4.05
N THR A 76 38.81 -35.72 -3.28
CA THR A 76 38.19 -36.98 -3.71
C THR A 76 36.75 -37.03 -3.21
N PRO A 77 35.73 -37.12 -4.09
CA PRO A 77 34.35 -37.28 -3.67
C PRO A 77 34.14 -38.54 -2.83
N VAL A 78 33.34 -38.46 -1.78
CA VAL A 78 33.09 -39.57 -0.85
C VAL A 78 31.60 -39.91 -0.86
N VAL A 79 31.28 -41.19 -1.08
CA VAL A 79 29.91 -41.69 -0.89
C VAL A 79 29.65 -41.83 0.61
N PHE A 80 28.70 -41.07 1.13
CA PHE A 80 28.17 -41.19 2.48
C PHE A 80 26.91 -42.04 2.47
N HIS A 81 26.93 -43.16 3.19
CA HIS A 81 25.80 -44.07 3.31
C HIS A 81 25.41 -44.24 4.77
N ASP A 82 24.20 -43.79 5.11
CA ASP A 82 23.59 -44.04 6.42
C ASP A 82 22.27 -44.80 6.21
N PRO A 83 22.27 -46.14 6.39
CA PRO A 83 21.08 -46.95 6.20
C PRO A 83 20.01 -46.75 7.29
N GLU A 84 20.36 -46.22 8.47
CA GLU A 84 19.40 -45.97 9.56
C GLU A 84 18.65 -44.65 9.33
N ALA A 85 19.38 -43.60 8.91
CA ALA A 85 18.78 -42.33 8.50
C ALA A 85 18.16 -42.39 7.08
N GLY A 86 18.41 -43.47 6.33
CA GLY A 86 17.95 -43.61 4.94
C GLY A 86 18.58 -42.58 4.02
N ILE A 87 19.89 -42.36 4.15
CA ILE A 87 20.65 -41.38 3.38
C ILE A 87 21.69 -42.09 2.53
N TYR A 88 21.73 -41.70 1.26
CA TYR A 88 22.78 -42.07 0.33
C TYR A 88 23.17 -40.80 -0.43
N ALA A 89 24.36 -40.28 -0.16
CA ALA A 89 24.79 -38.98 -0.68
C ALA A 89 26.23 -39.06 -1.22
N VAL A 90 26.54 -38.28 -2.25
CA VAL A 90 27.91 -38.03 -2.70
C VAL A 90 28.34 -36.69 -2.14
N VAL A 91 29.40 -36.69 -1.33
CA VAL A 91 29.98 -35.51 -0.70
C VAL A 91 31.20 -35.10 -1.51
N ALA A 92 31.09 -33.97 -2.22
CA ALA A 92 32.15 -33.43 -3.08
C ALA A 92 32.74 -32.14 -2.50
N ALA A 93 33.87 -31.69 -3.05
CA ALA A 93 34.46 -30.41 -2.65
C ALA A 93 33.65 -29.23 -3.24
N GLU A 94 33.72 -28.07 -2.59
CA GLU A 94 32.98 -26.86 -2.99
C GLU A 94 33.26 -26.43 -4.45
N GLY A 95 34.50 -26.62 -4.92
CA GLY A 95 34.89 -26.32 -6.30
C GLY A 95 34.27 -27.24 -7.36
N ASP A 96 33.74 -28.40 -6.96
CA ASP A 96 33.19 -29.43 -7.86
C ASP A 96 31.70 -29.23 -8.19
N ARG A 97 31.08 -28.10 -7.80
CA ARG A 97 29.66 -27.81 -8.12
C ARG A 97 29.32 -27.98 -9.60
N HIS A 98 30.23 -27.56 -10.48
CA HIS A 98 30.08 -27.70 -11.93
C HIS A 98 30.02 -29.16 -12.43
N ARG A 99 30.41 -30.13 -11.59
CA ARG A 99 30.46 -31.58 -11.89
C ARG A 99 29.30 -32.36 -11.26
N GLU A 100 28.30 -31.71 -10.68
CA GLU A 100 27.20 -32.39 -9.97
C GLU A 100 26.59 -33.55 -10.79
N LEU A 101 26.25 -33.30 -12.05
CA LEU A 101 25.62 -34.30 -12.92
C LEU A 101 26.56 -35.47 -13.26
N GLU A 102 27.85 -35.19 -13.41
CA GLU A 102 28.88 -36.20 -13.66
C GLU A 102 29.03 -37.11 -12.43
N LEU A 103 29.11 -36.53 -11.23
CA LEU A 103 29.22 -37.24 -9.96
C LEU A 103 27.99 -38.11 -9.70
N ARG A 104 26.78 -37.57 -9.94
CA ARG A 104 25.53 -38.33 -9.84
C ARG A 104 25.49 -39.51 -10.81
N ALA A 105 25.90 -39.30 -12.06
CA ALA A 105 25.97 -40.37 -13.06
C ALA A 105 26.99 -41.46 -12.68
N ALA A 106 28.15 -41.07 -12.15
CA ALA A 106 29.18 -41.99 -11.69
C ALA A 106 28.69 -42.87 -10.52
N ALA A 107 28.00 -42.28 -9.55
CA ALA A 107 27.40 -43.02 -8.44
C ALA A 107 26.35 -44.03 -8.92
N PHE A 108 25.48 -43.64 -9.85
CA PHE A 108 24.50 -44.59 -10.44
C PHE A 108 25.17 -45.70 -11.25
N ALA A 109 26.22 -45.40 -12.00
CA ALA A 109 26.98 -46.41 -12.74
C ALA A 109 27.64 -47.42 -11.80
N GLU A 110 28.08 -46.98 -10.63
CA GLU A 110 28.61 -47.88 -9.60
C GLU A 110 27.53 -48.76 -8.97
N LEU A 111 26.39 -48.19 -8.59
CA LEU A 111 25.23 -48.95 -8.10
C LEU A 111 24.80 -50.03 -9.11
N ALA A 112 24.84 -49.73 -10.41
CA ALA A 112 24.47 -50.66 -11.47
C ALA A 112 25.44 -51.86 -11.61
N ARG A 113 26.67 -51.78 -11.08
CA ARG A 113 27.63 -52.89 -11.08
C ARG A 113 27.34 -53.93 -10.00
N ASP A 114 26.41 -53.65 -9.08
CA ASP A 114 25.97 -54.58 -8.04
C ASP A 114 24.52 -55.07 -8.29
N PRO A 115 24.30 -55.90 -9.33
CA PRO A 115 22.95 -56.35 -9.71
C PRO A 115 22.34 -57.33 -8.70
N ALA A 116 23.15 -57.86 -7.76
CA ALA A 116 22.71 -58.86 -6.79
C ALA A 116 21.88 -58.25 -5.64
N VAL A 117 21.98 -56.93 -5.42
CA VAL A 117 21.30 -56.22 -4.33
C VAL A 117 20.24 -55.29 -4.88
N ALA A 118 18.98 -55.47 -4.46
CA ALA A 118 17.91 -54.56 -4.82
C ALA A 118 18.19 -53.15 -4.28
N VAL A 119 18.11 -52.13 -5.14
CA VAL A 119 18.40 -50.73 -4.80
C VAL A 119 17.16 -50.09 -4.13
N PRO A 120 17.23 -49.72 -2.83
CA PRO A 120 16.11 -49.10 -2.12
C PRO A 120 15.78 -47.72 -2.67
N ARG A 121 14.59 -47.20 -2.35
CA ARG A 121 14.17 -45.88 -2.82
C ARG A 121 15.12 -44.76 -2.39
N TYR A 122 15.57 -44.75 -1.14
CA TYR A 122 16.46 -43.69 -0.66
C TYR A 122 17.82 -43.66 -1.38
N VAL A 123 18.29 -44.81 -1.87
CA VAL A 123 19.51 -44.91 -2.68
C VAL A 123 19.26 -44.45 -4.13
N ARG A 124 18.04 -44.65 -4.66
CA ARG A 124 17.65 -44.11 -5.97
C ARG A 124 17.50 -42.59 -5.95
N ASP A 125 17.05 -42.06 -4.82
CA ASP A 125 16.87 -40.62 -4.58
C ASP A 125 18.17 -40.00 -4.01
N LEU A 126 19.35 -40.41 -4.50
CA LEU A 126 20.65 -39.98 -3.95
C LEU A 126 20.87 -38.47 -4.09
N ALA A 127 21.41 -37.87 -3.03
CA ALA A 127 21.80 -36.46 -3.03
C ALA A 127 23.27 -36.28 -3.46
N VAL A 128 23.59 -35.14 -4.05
CA VAL A 128 24.98 -34.69 -4.21
C VAL A 128 25.08 -33.41 -3.41
N VAL A 129 26.00 -33.38 -2.44
CA VAL A 129 26.21 -32.26 -1.53
C VAL A 129 27.66 -31.78 -1.61
N PHE A 130 27.86 -30.48 -1.42
CA PHE A 130 29.15 -29.83 -1.55
C PHE A 130 29.64 -29.37 -0.18
N GLY A 131 30.68 -30.03 0.29
CA GLY A 131 31.30 -29.76 1.59
C GLY A 131 30.54 -30.28 2.82
N PRO A 132 31.14 -30.10 4.00
CA PRO A 132 30.60 -30.59 5.28
C PRO A 132 29.30 -29.91 5.71
N ALA A 133 29.14 -28.62 5.39
CA ALA A 133 27.97 -27.84 5.78
C ALA A 133 26.68 -28.35 5.10
N GLU A 134 26.73 -28.62 3.78
CA GLU A 134 25.57 -29.17 3.07
C GLU A 134 25.26 -30.61 3.50
N LEU A 135 26.27 -31.41 3.83
CA LEU A 135 26.06 -32.74 4.40
C LEU A 135 25.36 -32.67 5.77
N ALA A 136 25.77 -31.74 6.64
CA ALA A 136 25.12 -31.51 7.93
C ALA A 136 23.66 -31.06 7.76
N ALA A 137 23.40 -30.11 6.85
CA ALA A 137 22.04 -29.67 6.55
C ALA A 137 21.15 -30.81 6.03
N LEU A 138 21.68 -31.67 5.16
CA LEU A 138 20.95 -32.84 4.66
C LEU A 138 20.60 -33.83 5.78
N LEU A 139 21.52 -34.05 6.72
CA LEU A 139 21.30 -34.91 7.89
C LEU A 139 20.23 -34.33 8.81
N ASP A 140 20.30 -33.03 9.11
CA ASP A 140 19.34 -32.34 9.95
C ASP A 140 17.94 -32.35 9.33
N GLU A 141 17.81 -32.12 8.02
CA GLU A 141 16.54 -32.18 7.32
C GLU A 141 15.91 -33.58 7.39
N ARG A 142 16.73 -34.63 7.25
CA ARG A 142 16.27 -36.02 7.22
C ARG A 142 15.93 -36.57 8.60
N ILE A 143 16.69 -36.16 9.63
CA ILE A 143 16.48 -36.59 11.03
C ILE A 143 15.35 -35.78 11.68
N ALA A 144 15.38 -34.44 11.58
CA ALA A 144 14.39 -33.57 12.22
C ALA A 144 13.10 -33.42 11.40
N GLY A 145 13.15 -33.59 10.07
CA GLY A 145 12.02 -33.39 9.16
C GLY A 145 10.78 -34.23 9.49
N PRO A 146 10.87 -35.53 9.81
CA PRO A 146 9.72 -36.33 10.20
C PRO A 146 9.04 -35.83 11.49
N ALA A 147 9.83 -35.42 12.49
CA ALA A 147 9.30 -34.86 13.73
C ALA A 147 8.60 -33.51 13.48
N ARG A 148 9.27 -32.59 12.77
CA ARG A 148 8.69 -31.30 12.36
C ARG A 148 7.43 -31.45 11.51
N ARG A 149 7.37 -32.43 10.60
CA ARG A 149 6.17 -32.72 9.79
C ARG A 149 5.01 -33.28 10.63
N ARG A 150 5.29 -34.11 11.64
CA ARG A 150 4.25 -34.60 12.57
C ARG A 150 3.73 -33.48 13.45
N GLU A 151 4.61 -32.62 13.95
CA GLU A 151 4.24 -31.45 14.74
C GLU A 151 3.43 -30.44 13.91
N ALA A 152 3.86 -30.14 12.69
CA ALA A 152 3.11 -29.28 11.76
C ALA A 152 1.75 -29.89 11.39
N ALA A 153 1.68 -31.21 11.15
CA ALA A 153 0.40 -31.88 10.89
C ALA A 153 -0.53 -31.84 12.11
N ALA A 154 -0.01 -32.07 13.32
CA ALA A 154 -0.77 -31.96 14.56
C ALA A 154 -1.24 -30.52 14.80
N GLN A 155 -0.41 -29.52 14.47
CA GLN A 155 -0.79 -28.12 14.58
C GLN A 155 -1.88 -27.75 13.57
N LEU A 156 -1.77 -28.20 12.32
CA LEU A 156 -2.81 -28.01 11.31
C LEU A 156 -4.14 -28.67 11.72
N GLU A 157 -4.09 -29.83 12.36
CA GLU A 157 -5.28 -30.50 12.89
C GLU A 157 -5.92 -29.73 14.04
N ARG A 158 -5.11 -29.19 14.97
CA ARG A 158 -5.60 -28.27 16.03
C ARG A 158 -6.21 -27.01 15.45
N ASP A 159 -5.56 -26.39 14.46
CA ASP A 159 -6.05 -25.18 13.81
C ASP A 159 -7.36 -25.44 13.04
N ALA A 160 -7.48 -26.59 12.38
CA ALA A 160 -8.70 -27.01 11.70
C ALA A 160 -9.85 -27.26 12.70
N ALA A 161 -9.57 -27.86 13.85
CA ALA A 161 -10.53 -28.03 14.93
C ALA A 161 -11.00 -26.68 15.49
N ALA A 162 -10.05 -25.77 15.79
CA ALA A 162 -10.35 -24.43 16.29
C ALA A 162 -11.16 -23.58 15.30
N LEU A 163 -10.88 -23.68 13.99
CA LEU A 163 -11.66 -23.02 12.94
C LEU A 163 -13.08 -23.57 12.86
N THR A 164 -13.25 -24.88 13.04
CA THR A 164 -14.57 -25.53 13.03
C THR A 164 -15.40 -25.07 14.23
N GLU A 165 -14.81 -25.01 15.42
CA GLU A 165 -15.45 -24.47 16.62
C GLU A 165 -15.83 -23.00 16.45
N ARG A 166 -14.92 -22.17 15.93
CA ARG A 166 -15.19 -20.75 15.67
C ARG A 166 -16.31 -20.53 14.65
N ARG A 167 -16.41 -21.38 13.62
CA ARG A 167 -17.51 -21.35 12.65
C ARG A 167 -18.85 -21.73 13.29
N ALA A 168 -18.87 -22.73 14.17
CA ALA A 168 -20.07 -23.10 14.91
C ALA A 168 -20.55 -21.96 15.83
N ALA A 169 -19.62 -21.33 16.56
CA ALA A 169 -19.92 -20.19 17.43
C ALA A 169 -20.44 -18.95 16.65
N LEU A 170 -19.89 -18.68 15.46
CA LEU A 170 -20.38 -17.61 14.60
C LEU A 170 -21.79 -17.91 14.07
N ALA A 171 -22.06 -19.15 13.64
CA ALA A 171 -23.40 -19.54 13.18
C ALA A 171 -24.45 -19.43 14.31
N GLU A 172 -24.09 -19.78 15.55
CA GLU A 172 -24.98 -19.59 16.70
C GLU A 172 -25.24 -18.10 16.98
N ARG A 173 -24.20 -17.27 16.88
CA ARG A 173 -24.31 -15.82 17.05
C ARG A 173 -25.17 -15.17 15.96
N GLU A 174 -25.01 -15.57 14.71
CA GLU A 174 -25.84 -15.13 13.59
C GLU A 174 -27.32 -15.50 13.82
N ALA A 175 -27.59 -16.76 14.20
CA ALA A 175 -28.94 -17.19 14.52
C ALA A 175 -29.56 -16.40 15.71
N SER A 176 -28.74 -15.97 16.67
CA SER A 176 -29.18 -15.12 17.79
C SER A 176 -29.49 -13.70 17.34
N LEU A 177 -28.68 -13.13 16.45
CA LEU A 177 -28.91 -11.80 15.87
C LEU A 177 -30.16 -11.79 14.99
N ASP A 178 -30.40 -12.82 14.20
CA ASP A 178 -31.63 -12.96 13.40
C ASP A 178 -32.88 -13.01 14.27
N ARG A 179 -32.83 -13.72 15.40
CA ARG A 179 -33.94 -13.73 16.37
C ARG A 179 -34.20 -12.34 16.94
N ARG A 180 -33.15 -11.62 17.31
CA ARG A 180 -33.26 -10.24 17.82
C ARG A 180 -33.75 -9.26 16.75
N ALA A 181 -33.32 -9.41 15.50
CA ALA A 181 -33.78 -8.58 14.38
C ALA A 181 -35.28 -8.74 14.17
N ARG A 182 -35.78 -9.99 14.14
CA ARG A 182 -37.22 -10.27 14.03
C ARG A 182 -38.01 -9.72 15.22
N GLU A 183 -37.45 -9.78 16.43
CA GLU A 183 -38.09 -9.19 17.63
C GLU A 183 -38.17 -7.65 17.51
N LEU A 184 -37.12 -7.00 17.01
CA LEU A 184 -37.12 -5.55 16.80
C LEU A 184 -38.06 -5.13 15.67
N GLU A 185 -38.11 -5.88 14.57
CA GLU A 185 -39.07 -5.65 13.48
C GLU A 185 -40.52 -5.77 13.98
N ALA A 186 -40.83 -6.77 14.81
CA ALA A 186 -42.14 -6.91 15.44
C ALA A 186 -42.47 -5.70 16.34
N ARG A 187 -41.53 -5.27 17.20
CA ARG A 187 -41.72 -4.08 18.04
C ARG A 187 -41.89 -2.80 17.22
N GLN A 188 -41.17 -2.68 16.11
CA GLN A 188 -41.31 -1.52 15.22
C GLN A 188 -42.68 -1.50 14.56
N ALA A 189 -43.18 -2.64 14.06
CA ALA A 189 -44.52 -2.75 13.51
C ALA A 189 -45.60 -2.39 14.56
N ASP A 190 -45.43 -2.80 15.82
CA ASP A 190 -46.32 -2.42 16.92
C ASP A 190 -46.31 -0.90 17.18
N LEU A 191 -45.13 -0.28 17.16
CA LEU A 191 -44.99 1.17 17.34
C LEU A 191 -45.58 1.95 16.15
N GLU A 192 -45.40 1.48 14.92
CA GLU A 192 -46.00 2.09 13.72
C GLU A 192 -47.53 1.97 13.74
N ALA A 193 -48.06 0.83 14.18
CA ALA A 193 -49.50 0.65 14.37
C ALA A 193 -50.06 1.61 15.45
N ALA A 194 -49.38 1.73 16.60
CA ALA A 194 -49.75 2.67 17.65
C ALA A 194 -49.65 4.14 17.19
N GLY A 195 -48.62 4.48 16.42
CA GLY A 195 -48.44 5.81 15.82
C GLY A 195 -49.54 6.14 14.81
N ALA A 196 -49.91 5.18 13.95
CA ALA A 196 -51.02 5.34 13.01
C ALA A 196 -52.36 5.51 13.73
N GLU A 197 -52.58 4.82 14.84
CA GLU A 197 -53.77 5.02 15.68
C GLU A 197 -53.80 6.40 16.32
N ALA A 198 -52.68 6.86 16.88
CA ALA A 198 -52.56 8.20 17.45
C ALA A 198 -52.80 9.30 16.41
N ALA A 199 -52.28 9.13 15.19
CA ALA A 199 -52.50 10.05 14.07
C ALA A 199 -53.99 10.11 13.67
N ARG A 200 -54.68 8.98 13.63
CA ARG A 200 -56.14 8.94 13.38
C ARG A 200 -56.91 9.71 14.45
N ARG A 201 -56.56 9.53 15.73
CA ARG A 201 -57.18 10.27 16.85
C ARG A 201 -56.94 11.77 16.75
N LEU A 202 -55.75 12.19 16.29
CA LEU A 202 -55.43 13.61 16.10
C LEU A 202 -56.25 14.23 14.96
N VAL A 203 -56.39 13.54 13.82
CA VAL A 203 -57.22 13.99 12.69
C VAL A 203 -58.69 14.08 13.10
N GLU A 204 -59.18 13.13 13.89
CA GLU A 204 -60.55 13.17 14.41
C GLU A 204 -60.77 14.35 15.37
N ALA A 205 -59.81 14.59 16.29
CA ALA A 205 -59.84 15.75 17.17
C ALA A 205 -59.80 17.09 16.42
N ASP A 206 -59.01 17.20 15.34
CA ASP A 206 -58.93 18.41 14.51
C ASP A 206 -60.23 18.65 13.72
N ARG A 207 -60.86 17.58 13.21
CA ARG A 207 -62.19 17.65 12.59
C ARG A 207 -63.25 18.12 13.57
N ASP A 208 -63.25 17.58 14.79
CA ASP A 208 -64.16 18.02 15.85
C ASP A 208 -63.91 19.48 16.26
N ALA A 209 -62.65 19.90 16.39
CA ALA A 209 -62.29 21.28 16.67
C ALA A 209 -62.75 22.23 15.55
N THR A 210 -62.61 21.82 14.29
CA THR A 210 -63.07 22.58 13.12
C THR A 210 -64.60 22.68 13.11
N ARG A 211 -65.32 21.60 13.44
CA ARG A 211 -66.78 21.63 13.58
C ARG A 211 -67.22 22.62 14.66
N LEU A 212 -66.59 22.58 15.84
CA LEU A 212 -66.88 23.50 16.94
C LEU A 212 -66.59 24.97 16.58
N ARG A 213 -65.50 25.25 15.84
CA ARG A 213 -65.22 26.60 15.33
C ARG A 213 -66.28 27.08 14.35
N ALA A 214 -66.70 26.22 13.41
CA ALA A 214 -67.75 26.56 12.45
C ALA A 214 -69.11 26.81 13.13
N GLU A 215 -69.43 26.05 14.19
CA GLU A 215 -70.61 26.30 15.02
C GLU A 215 -70.52 27.64 15.77
N ALA A 216 -69.37 27.93 16.40
CA ALA A 216 -69.13 29.20 17.07
C ALA A 216 -69.21 30.41 16.12
N GLU A 217 -68.69 30.28 14.90
CA GLU A 217 -68.79 31.32 13.87
C GLU A 217 -70.24 31.55 13.42
N ARG A 218 -71.03 30.49 13.27
CA ARG A 218 -72.46 30.60 12.96
C ARG A 218 -73.23 31.31 14.07
N ASP A 219 -72.94 31.00 15.33
CA ASP A 219 -73.55 31.68 16.47
C ASP A 219 -73.11 33.14 16.55
N ALA A 220 -71.83 33.45 16.32
CA ALA A 220 -71.33 34.82 16.27
C ALA A 220 -71.92 35.63 15.11
N ALA A 221 -72.17 34.99 13.96
CA ALA A 221 -72.86 35.61 12.82
C ALA A 221 -74.33 35.92 13.15
N ARG A 222 -75.02 35.01 13.87
CA ARG A 222 -76.39 35.24 14.35
C ARG A 222 -76.46 36.44 15.29
N ILE A 223 -75.55 36.51 16.27
CA ILE A 223 -75.45 37.63 17.21
C ILE A 223 -75.19 38.96 16.48
N ARG A 224 -74.31 38.97 15.48
CA ARG A 224 -74.03 40.16 14.67
C ARG A 224 -75.25 40.63 13.88
N LEU A 225 -75.97 39.72 13.25
CA LEU A 225 -77.18 40.06 12.49
C LEU A 225 -78.27 40.65 13.41
N ASP A 226 -78.42 40.10 14.61
CA ASP A 226 -79.37 40.63 15.61
C ASP A 226 -78.94 42.02 16.11
N ALA A 227 -77.64 42.24 16.33
CA ALA A 227 -77.10 43.55 16.71
C ALA A 227 -77.25 44.60 15.58
N GLU A 228 -77.06 44.20 14.32
CA GLU A 228 -77.25 45.09 13.16
C GLU A 228 -78.72 45.48 12.97
N ARG A 229 -79.66 44.55 13.20
CA ARG A 229 -81.10 44.84 13.19
C ARG A 229 -81.47 45.85 14.27
N GLU A 230 -80.90 45.71 15.47
CA GLU A 230 -81.13 46.66 16.56
C GLU A 230 -80.48 48.03 16.28
N ALA A 231 -79.27 48.06 15.71
CA ALA A 231 -78.61 49.30 15.31
C ALA A 231 -79.34 50.03 14.17
N ALA A 232 -79.93 49.29 13.22
CA ALA A 232 -80.76 49.86 12.15
C ALA A 232 -82.03 50.50 12.73
N ARG A 233 -82.65 49.87 13.73
CA ARG A 233 -83.81 50.41 14.45
C ARG A 233 -83.49 51.73 15.16
N ILE A 234 -82.33 51.81 15.84
CA ILE A 234 -81.86 53.03 16.51
C ILE A 234 -81.52 54.15 15.50
N ARG A 235 -81.05 53.79 14.29
CA ARG A 235 -80.69 54.75 13.24
C ARG A 235 -81.90 55.39 12.56
N ASP A 236 -82.99 54.65 12.40
CA ASP A 236 -84.25 55.17 11.86
C ASP A 236 -84.95 56.16 12.80
N GLU A 237 -84.75 56.04 14.12
CA GLU A 237 -85.36 56.95 15.10
C GLU A 237 -84.71 58.35 15.20
N ARG A 238 -83.56 58.61 14.53
CA ARG A 238 -82.77 59.83 14.78
C ARG A 238 -82.45 60.72 13.57
N ARG A 239 -83.16 60.63 12.44
CA ARG A 239 -82.82 61.44 11.24
C ARG A 239 -83.89 62.43 10.79
N ALA A 240 -83.71 63.71 11.18
CA ALA A 240 -84.33 64.91 10.61
C ALA A 240 -83.25 65.79 9.90
N PRO A 241 -83.60 66.74 9.00
CA PRO A 241 -82.82 67.00 7.78
C PRO A 241 -81.97 68.30 7.73
N ALA A 242 -80.84 68.21 7.00
CA ALA A 242 -80.05 69.25 6.28
C ALA A 242 -79.41 70.40 7.12
N PRO A 243 -78.37 71.18 6.66
CA PRO A 243 -77.92 71.43 5.28
C PRO A 243 -76.37 71.55 5.03
N THR A 244 -76.01 71.65 3.75
CA THR A 244 -74.75 72.15 3.09
C THR A 244 -74.59 73.69 3.26
N PRO A 245 -73.53 74.44 2.83
CA PRO A 245 -72.24 74.12 2.15
C PRO A 245 -70.96 74.98 2.53
N ALA A 246 -69.82 74.69 1.84
CA ALA A 246 -68.72 75.60 1.39
C ALA A 246 -67.51 75.89 2.34
N PRO A 247 -66.39 76.51 1.86
CA PRO A 247 -65.26 75.91 1.10
C PRO A 247 -63.84 76.15 1.73
N GLU A 248 -62.80 75.55 1.11
CA GLU A 248 -61.29 75.69 1.16
C GLU A 248 -60.61 76.85 1.97
N PRO A 249 -59.30 76.81 2.41
CA PRO A 249 -58.12 76.34 1.65
C PRO A 249 -56.83 75.82 2.39
N VAL A 250 -55.96 75.15 1.60
CA VAL A 250 -54.46 75.19 1.50
C VAL A 250 -53.57 75.08 2.77
N THR A 251 -52.75 74.00 2.87
CA THR A 251 -51.26 74.01 2.83
C THR A 251 -50.65 72.60 3.03
N THR A 252 -49.78 72.21 2.10
CA THR A 252 -48.79 71.09 2.03
C THR A 252 -47.62 71.23 3.03
N PRO A 253 -46.62 70.31 3.10
CA PRO A 253 -46.54 68.87 2.76
C PRO A 253 -45.83 68.03 3.87
N VAL A 254 -45.69 66.70 3.71
CA VAL A 254 -44.44 65.90 3.94
C VAL A 254 -44.71 64.36 3.95
N ALA A 255 -43.83 63.65 3.22
CA ALA A 255 -43.41 62.24 3.34
C ALA A 255 -44.35 61.09 2.92
N ALA A 256 -44.18 60.76 1.63
CA ALA A 256 -44.10 59.44 1.02
C ALA A 256 -43.96 58.21 1.94
N LEU A 257 -44.91 57.27 1.82
CA LEU A 257 -44.67 55.84 1.98
C LEU A 257 -45.39 55.07 0.86
N ALA A 258 -44.68 54.05 0.38
CA ALA A 258 -44.84 53.22 -0.81
C ALA A 258 -46.27 52.73 -1.19
N GLU A 259 -46.51 52.70 -2.50
CA GLU A 259 -47.56 51.92 -3.15
C GLU A 259 -47.33 50.40 -2.98
N PRO A 260 -48.39 49.60 -2.77
CA PRO A 260 -48.35 48.17 -3.07
C PRO A 260 -48.58 47.95 -4.58
N ARG A 261 -47.64 47.25 -5.21
CA ARG A 261 -47.76 46.75 -6.59
C ARG A 261 -48.82 45.62 -6.68
N PRO A 262 -49.43 45.43 -7.87
CA PRO A 262 -50.55 44.52 -8.07
C PRO A 262 -50.12 43.04 -8.00
N GLU A 263 -51.05 42.22 -7.52
CA GLU A 263 -51.01 40.76 -7.57
C GLU A 263 -50.93 40.28 -9.02
N GLU A 264 -49.79 39.69 -9.39
CA GLU A 264 -49.72 38.80 -10.54
C GLU A 264 -50.36 37.47 -10.14
N ALA A 265 -51.43 37.11 -10.87
CA ALA A 265 -52.07 35.82 -10.82
C ALA A 265 -51.05 34.72 -11.21
N THR A 266 -50.54 34.01 -10.22
CA THR A 266 -49.79 32.77 -10.40
C THR A 266 -50.75 31.63 -10.76
N SER A 267 -50.40 30.96 -11.85
CA SER A 267 -51.06 29.80 -12.44
C SER A 267 -51.22 28.64 -11.44
N PRO A 268 -52.34 27.87 -11.45
CA PRO A 268 -52.58 26.78 -10.49
C PRO A 268 -51.72 25.51 -10.67
N PHE A 269 -50.63 25.54 -11.45
CA PHE A 269 -49.87 24.35 -11.84
C PHE A 269 -48.39 24.30 -11.37
N GLU A 270 -47.94 25.21 -10.50
CA GLU A 270 -46.57 25.20 -9.93
C GLU A 270 -46.50 24.80 -8.44
N LEU A 271 -47.27 23.79 -8.01
CA LEU A 271 -47.21 23.25 -6.65
C LEU A 271 -47.01 21.72 -6.63
N LEU A 272 -45.93 21.26 -7.25
CA LEU A 272 -45.24 20.04 -6.80
C LEU A 272 -43.84 20.48 -6.35
N SER A 273 -43.78 20.92 -5.10
CA SER A 273 -42.57 21.38 -4.41
C SER A 273 -41.63 20.21 -4.09
N GLU A 274 -40.36 20.53 -3.80
CA GLU A 274 -39.26 19.63 -3.38
C GLU A 274 -39.57 18.69 -2.18
N ALA A 275 -40.79 18.73 -1.62
CA ALA A 275 -41.21 18.02 -0.41
C ALA A 275 -41.38 16.50 -0.58
N ASP A 276 -41.45 15.97 -1.80
CA ASP A 276 -41.68 14.53 -2.06
C ASP A 276 -40.41 13.73 -2.39
N ALA A 277 -39.22 14.33 -2.36
CA ALA A 277 -37.98 13.55 -2.44
C ALA A 277 -37.80 12.77 -1.13
N PRO A 278 -37.72 11.42 -1.14
CA PRO A 278 -37.51 10.65 0.07
C PRO A 278 -36.24 11.12 0.78
N ALA A 279 -36.37 11.52 2.04
CA ALA A 279 -35.23 11.93 2.85
C ALA A 279 -34.18 10.81 2.84
N LEU A 280 -32.97 11.13 2.38
CA LEU A 280 -31.89 10.16 2.37
C LEU A 280 -31.61 9.74 3.82
N PRO A 281 -31.43 8.44 4.10
CA PRO A 281 -31.09 8.02 5.45
C PRO A 281 -29.76 8.67 5.85
N THR A 282 -29.66 9.10 7.11
CA THR A 282 -28.49 9.81 7.66
C THR A 282 -27.17 9.05 7.45
N SER A 283 -27.24 7.74 7.25
CA SER A 283 -26.12 6.83 7.02
C SER A 283 -25.66 6.69 5.56
N ALA A 284 -26.35 7.32 4.61
CA ALA A 284 -26.03 7.16 3.20
C ALA A 284 -24.75 7.92 2.81
N ASP A 285 -24.12 7.51 1.70
CA ASP A 285 -23.01 8.26 1.11
C ASP A 285 -23.41 9.71 0.86
N PRO A 286 -22.58 10.71 1.20
CA PRO A 286 -22.88 12.10 0.91
C PRO A 286 -23.04 12.31 -0.59
N VAL A 287 -23.98 13.17 -0.99
CA VAL A 287 -24.09 13.60 -2.39
C VAL A 287 -22.91 14.52 -2.66
N THR A 288 -21.97 14.06 -3.48
CA THR A 288 -20.76 14.82 -3.83
C THR A 288 -20.81 15.40 -5.24
N THR A 289 -21.85 15.05 -6.01
CA THR A 289 -22.09 15.58 -7.35
C THR A 289 -22.91 16.86 -7.28
N VAL A 290 -22.39 17.92 -7.89
CA VAL A 290 -23.13 19.16 -8.13
C VAL A 290 -23.81 19.05 -9.50
N THR A 291 -25.14 19.15 -9.53
CA THR A 291 -25.94 19.21 -10.77
C THR A 291 -26.34 20.65 -11.06
N ALA A 292 -26.08 21.13 -12.27
CA ALA A 292 -26.61 22.39 -12.78
C ALA A 292 -27.29 22.15 -14.12
N ASP A 293 -28.46 22.73 -14.36
CA ASP A 293 -29.07 22.66 -15.69
C ASP A 293 -28.25 23.49 -16.68
N ALA A 294 -28.10 22.96 -17.89
CA ALA A 294 -27.37 23.61 -18.97
C ALA A 294 -28.30 23.92 -20.14
N PRO A 295 -28.09 25.05 -20.83
CA PRO A 295 -28.90 25.40 -21.99
C PRO A 295 -28.75 24.34 -23.07
N ARG A 296 -29.86 24.02 -23.72
CA ARG A 296 -29.81 23.15 -24.90
C ARG A 296 -29.25 23.98 -26.07
N PRO A 297 -28.13 23.56 -26.68
CA PRO A 297 -27.72 24.13 -27.96
C PRO A 297 -28.80 23.83 -29.00
N GLY A 298 -28.73 24.53 -30.14
CA GLY A 298 -29.60 24.30 -31.29
C GLY A 298 -29.40 22.91 -31.92
N ALA A 299 -29.50 22.82 -33.24
CA ALA A 299 -29.37 21.54 -33.94
C ALA A 299 -28.07 20.79 -33.57
N ASP A 300 -28.22 19.66 -32.88
CA ASP A 300 -27.13 18.82 -32.38
C ASP A 300 -27.13 17.48 -33.11
N GLY A 301 -26.24 17.33 -34.09
CA GLY A 301 -26.20 16.16 -34.97
C GLY A 301 -25.92 14.85 -34.23
N TRP A 302 -25.08 14.89 -33.20
CA TRP A 302 -24.74 13.71 -32.39
C TRP A 302 -25.94 13.26 -31.56
N LEU A 303 -26.59 14.18 -30.86
CA LEU A 303 -27.78 13.87 -30.06
C LEU A 303 -28.94 13.41 -30.94
N ALA A 304 -29.15 14.03 -32.12
CA ALA A 304 -30.16 13.58 -33.07
C ALA A 304 -29.87 12.16 -33.59
N GLY A 305 -28.60 11.81 -33.80
CA GLY A 305 -28.17 10.46 -34.13
C GLY A 305 -28.48 9.47 -33.00
N PHE A 306 -28.15 9.83 -31.75
CA PHE A 306 -28.45 9.03 -30.57
C PHE A 306 -29.94 8.78 -30.41
N VAL A 307 -30.78 9.81 -30.57
CA VAL A 307 -32.25 9.72 -30.48
C VAL A 307 -32.81 8.69 -31.47
N ARG A 308 -32.29 8.64 -32.70
CA ARG A 308 -32.67 7.64 -33.73
C ARG A 308 -32.17 6.22 -33.45
N GLY A 309 -31.11 6.08 -32.68
CA GLY A 309 -30.55 4.78 -32.29
C GLY A 309 -31.35 4.08 -31.18
N SER A 310 -30.95 2.85 -30.86
CA SER A 310 -31.55 2.02 -29.80
C SER A 310 -30.68 1.89 -28.55
N ALA A 311 -29.46 2.45 -28.55
CA ALA A 311 -28.55 2.34 -27.41
C ALA A 311 -29.15 3.01 -26.16
N PRO A 312 -29.02 2.39 -24.97
CA PRO A 312 -29.55 2.94 -23.72
C PRO A 312 -28.74 4.16 -23.24
N ALA A 313 -27.46 4.22 -23.59
CA ALA A 313 -26.61 5.37 -23.38
C ALA A 313 -25.53 5.45 -24.46
N ALA A 314 -24.98 6.64 -24.65
CA ALA A 314 -23.82 6.89 -25.50
C ALA A 314 -22.99 8.02 -24.91
N PHE A 315 -21.70 8.07 -25.23
CA PHE A 315 -20.83 9.17 -24.84
C PHE A 315 -20.03 9.68 -26.04
N THR A 316 -19.50 10.88 -25.92
CA THR A 316 -18.63 11.51 -26.91
C THR A 316 -17.70 12.52 -26.24
N LEU A 317 -16.67 12.92 -26.98
CA LEU A 317 -15.86 14.09 -26.69
C LEU A 317 -16.19 15.18 -27.71
N ASP A 318 -16.69 16.31 -27.24
CA ASP A 318 -16.89 17.52 -28.05
C ASP A 318 -15.80 18.53 -27.69
N GLY A 319 -14.68 18.47 -28.40
CA GLY A 319 -13.42 19.08 -27.96
C GLY A 319 -12.97 18.49 -26.63
N ASP A 320 -12.82 19.35 -25.61
CA ASP A 320 -12.45 18.96 -24.25
C ASP A 320 -13.68 18.69 -23.35
N ARG A 321 -14.90 18.62 -23.92
CA ARG A 321 -16.11 18.38 -23.14
C ARG A 321 -16.50 16.91 -23.19
N ALA A 322 -16.46 16.25 -22.03
CA ALA A 322 -16.99 14.91 -21.85
C ALA A 322 -18.53 14.97 -21.80
N ARG A 323 -19.19 14.31 -22.74
CA ARG A 323 -20.63 14.39 -22.89
C ARG A 323 -21.27 13.01 -22.99
N VAL A 324 -22.42 12.84 -22.35
CA VAL A 324 -23.17 11.58 -22.23
C VAL A 324 -24.63 11.82 -22.59
N ALA A 325 -25.23 10.92 -23.34
CA ALA A 325 -26.66 10.90 -23.62
C ALA A 325 -27.27 9.64 -23.00
N LEU A 326 -28.37 9.81 -22.27
CA LEU A 326 -29.09 8.75 -21.57
C LEU A 326 -30.49 8.61 -22.17
N ARG A 327 -30.92 7.38 -22.43
CA ARG A 327 -32.29 7.06 -22.82
C ARG A 327 -33.06 6.54 -21.63
N ALA A 328 -34.20 7.14 -21.36
CA ALA A 328 -35.10 6.73 -20.29
C ALA A 328 -36.55 6.78 -20.78
N SER A 329 -37.44 6.08 -20.10
CA SER A 329 -38.87 6.03 -20.41
C SER A 329 -39.70 5.95 -19.13
N GLY A 330 -40.96 6.35 -19.22
CA GLY A 330 -41.92 6.28 -18.10
C GLY A 330 -41.42 6.98 -16.83
N ALA A 331 -41.59 6.32 -15.67
CA ALA A 331 -41.23 6.89 -14.36
C ALA A 331 -39.73 7.25 -14.25
N SER A 332 -38.84 6.41 -14.80
CA SER A 332 -37.40 6.71 -14.82
C SER A 332 -37.07 7.93 -15.68
N GLY A 333 -37.80 8.12 -16.79
CA GLY A 333 -37.65 9.30 -17.63
C GLY A 333 -38.02 10.58 -16.90
N ALA A 334 -39.18 10.59 -16.24
CA ALA A 334 -39.62 11.72 -15.43
C ALA A 334 -38.62 12.04 -14.31
N ALA A 335 -38.18 11.03 -13.54
CA ALA A 335 -37.26 11.22 -12.42
C ALA A 335 -35.89 11.80 -12.87
N LEU A 336 -35.28 11.24 -13.93
CA LEU A 336 -34.00 11.75 -14.44
C LEU A 336 -34.12 13.14 -15.08
N ALA A 337 -35.29 13.48 -15.61
CA ALA A 337 -35.56 14.78 -16.22
C ALA A 337 -35.85 15.89 -15.21
N THR A 338 -36.18 15.59 -13.95
CA THR A 338 -36.55 16.61 -12.95
C THR A 338 -35.68 16.61 -11.70
N SER A 339 -35.22 15.45 -11.23
CA SER A 339 -34.44 15.35 -9.98
C SER A 339 -32.96 15.67 -10.18
N PRO A 340 -32.23 16.14 -9.16
CA PRO A 340 -30.77 16.21 -9.23
C PRO A 340 -30.16 14.87 -9.68
N LEU A 341 -29.08 14.92 -10.46
CA LEU A 341 -28.37 13.74 -10.92
C LEU A 341 -27.12 13.51 -10.06
N ASP A 342 -26.78 12.25 -9.88
CA ASP A 342 -25.57 11.82 -9.20
C ASP A 342 -24.80 10.87 -10.16
N VAL A 343 -23.49 10.78 -9.97
CA VAL A 343 -22.61 9.97 -10.81
C VAL A 343 -21.62 9.18 -9.96
N ARG A 344 -21.41 7.90 -10.32
CA ARG A 344 -20.37 7.05 -9.76
C ARG A 344 -19.51 6.48 -10.89
N LEU A 345 -18.22 6.31 -10.61
CA LEU A 345 -17.30 5.57 -11.48
C LEU A 345 -16.91 4.27 -10.77
N LEU A 346 -17.22 3.14 -11.41
CA LEU A 346 -17.07 1.80 -10.84
C LEU A 346 -16.20 0.92 -11.73
N VAL A 347 -15.59 -0.10 -11.14
CA VAL A 347 -14.81 -1.15 -11.82
C VAL A 347 -15.41 -2.51 -11.48
N HIS A 348 -15.87 -3.23 -12.49
CA HIS A 348 -16.31 -4.61 -12.36
C HIS A 348 -15.24 -5.55 -12.91
N ARG A 349 -14.59 -6.28 -12.00
CA ARG A 349 -13.58 -7.30 -12.31
C ARG A 349 -14.27 -8.63 -12.59
N LEU A 350 -14.64 -8.85 -13.85
CA LEU A 350 -15.33 -10.06 -14.30
C LEU A 350 -14.31 -11.08 -14.84
N PRO A 351 -14.59 -12.39 -14.81
CA PRO A 351 -13.70 -13.40 -15.37
C PRO A 351 -13.31 -13.14 -16.83
N GLU A 352 -14.21 -12.50 -17.60
CA GLU A 352 -14.04 -12.25 -19.02
C GLU A 352 -13.35 -10.92 -19.32
N TYR A 353 -13.47 -9.92 -18.43
CA TYR A 353 -12.95 -8.57 -18.63
C TYR A 353 -13.01 -7.68 -17.37
N GLY A 354 -12.19 -6.62 -17.33
CA GLY A 354 -12.34 -5.52 -16.38
C GLY A 354 -13.14 -4.38 -16.99
N VAL A 355 -14.41 -4.22 -16.62
CA VAL A 355 -15.32 -3.20 -17.20
C VAL A 355 -15.38 -1.97 -16.31
N LEU A 356 -15.10 -0.80 -16.89
CA LEU A 356 -15.36 0.49 -16.24
C LEU A 356 -16.81 0.91 -16.49
N VAL A 357 -17.46 1.46 -15.47
CA VAL A 357 -18.86 1.87 -15.56
C VAL A 357 -19.03 3.26 -14.98
N LEU A 358 -19.53 4.19 -15.81
CA LEU A 358 -20.15 5.42 -15.32
C LEU A 358 -21.63 5.15 -15.06
N LEU A 359 -22.01 5.17 -13.78
CA LEU A 359 -23.37 4.96 -13.33
C LEU A 359 -23.99 6.32 -13.01
N LEU A 360 -25.05 6.68 -13.75
CA LEU A 360 -25.75 7.96 -13.64
C LEU A 360 -27.17 7.72 -13.15
N GLY A 361 -27.67 8.48 -12.18
CA GLY A 361 -29.01 8.28 -11.67
C GLY A 361 -29.45 9.35 -10.69
N THR A 362 -30.61 9.17 -10.07
CA THR A 362 -30.98 10.01 -8.93
C THR A 362 -30.12 9.64 -7.70
N PRO A 363 -29.86 10.58 -6.77
CA PRO A 363 -29.16 10.30 -5.54
C PRO A 363 -29.71 9.08 -4.78
N ALA A 364 -31.03 8.94 -4.67
CA ALA A 364 -31.66 7.81 -3.99
C ALA A 364 -31.34 6.48 -4.70
N ALA A 365 -31.46 6.42 -6.03
CA ALA A 365 -31.20 5.22 -6.82
C ALA A 365 -29.74 4.73 -6.71
N LEU A 366 -28.76 5.66 -6.66
CA LEU A 366 -27.35 5.32 -6.50
C LEU A 366 -26.97 4.92 -5.07
N ARG A 367 -27.87 5.10 -4.10
CA ARG A 367 -27.72 4.65 -2.71
C ARG A 367 -28.51 3.38 -2.41
N GLY A 368 -29.13 2.78 -3.42
CA GLY A 368 -29.99 1.61 -3.25
C GLY A 368 -31.31 1.91 -2.54
N VAL A 369 -31.73 3.18 -2.48
CA VAL A 369 -32.98 3.60 -1.85
C VAL A 369 -34.01 3.92 -2.93
N GLY A 370 -35.16 3.26 -2.86
CA GLY A 370 -36.27 3.49 -3.80
C GLY A 370 -36.07 2.87 -5.19
N PRO A 371 -36.86 3.30 -6.18
CA PRO A 371 -36.80 2.75 -7.53
C PRO A 371 -35.43 3.01 -8.19
N ALA A 372 -34.93 2.03 -8.96
CA ALA A 372 -33.63 2.09 -9.62
C ALA A 372 -33.65 2.99 -10.88
N HIS A 373 -33.92 4.30 -10.70
CA HIS A 373 -33.84 5.30 -11.76
C HIS A 373 -32.36 5.63 -12.07
N ARG A 374 -31.69 4.71 -12.77
CA ARG A 374 -30.28 4.80 -13.13
C ARG A 374 -30.00 4.28 -14.54
N ALA A 375 -28.95 4.78 -15.15
CA ALA A 375 -28.44 4.39 -16.45
C ALA A 375 -26.94 4.09 -16.37
N MET A 376 -26.50 3.13 -17.18
CA MET A 376 -25.14 2.62 -17.17
C MET A 376 -24.43 2.97 -18.46
N VAL A 377 -23.23 3.55 -18.36
CA VAL A 377 -22.35 3.84 -19.51
C VAL A 377 -21.08 3.01 -19.34
N PRO A 378 -21.00 1.83 -19.99
CA PRO A 378 -19.80 1.02 -19.93
C PRO A 378 -18.68 1.63 -20.77
N LEU A 379 -17.45 1.53 -20.27
CA LEU A 379 -16.24 2.06 -20.90
C LEU A 379 -15.18 0.96 -21.00
N ASP A 380 -14.55 0.86 -22.16
CA ASP A 380 -13.49 -0.10 -22.46
C ASP A 380 -12.10 0.54 -22.32
N VAL A 381 -11.31 0.10 -21.34
CA VAL A 381 -9.93 0.58 -21.14
C VAL A 381 -8.99 0.28 -22.31
N ALA A 382 -9.34 -0.67 -23.18
CA ALA A 382 -8.57 -0.99 -24.38
C ALA A 382 -8.92 -0.09 -25.59
N ALA A 383 -10.08 0.58 -25.59
CA ALA A 383 -10.54 1.40 -26.70
C ALA A 383 -9.96 2.83 -26.65
N ASP A 384 -9.52 3.35 -27.81
CA ASP A 384 -8.88 4.67 -27.91
C ASP A 384 -9.82 5.85 -27.59
N LEU A 385 -11.10 5.74 -27.94
CA LEU A 385 -12.08 6.79 -27.67
C LEU A 385 -12.36 6.88 -26.16
N ASP A 386 -12.60 5.73 -25.54
CA ASP A 386 -12.85 5.57 -24.11
C ASP A 386 -11.66 6.04 -23.27
N ARG A 387 -10.43 5.67 -23.65
CA ARG A 387 -9.21 6.19 -22.99
C ARG A 387 -9.11 7.69 -23.04
N ARG A 388 -9.40 8.32 -24.19
CA ARG A 388 -9.40 9.77 -24.32
C ARG A 388 -10.50 10.40 -23.47
N PHE A 389 -11.67 9.78 -23.43
CA PHE A 389 -12.80 10.22 -22.62
C PHE A 389 -12.47 10.16 -21.12
N LEU A 390 -11.88 9.05 -20.65
CA LEU A 390 -11.39 8.87 -19.29
C LEU A 390 -10.26 9.85 -18.96
N ALA A 391 -9.29 10.04 -19.85
CA ALA A 391 -8.21 11.01 -19.65
C ALA A 391 -8.74 12.45 -19.49
N GLN A 392 -9.84 12.80 -20.17
CA GLN A 392 -10.49 14.09 -19.97
C GLN A 392 -11.12 14.21 -18.58
N LEU A 393 -11.82 13.16 -18.11
CA LEU A 393 -12.39 13.12 -16.76
C LEU A 393 -11.34 13.09 -15.65
N GLU A 394 -10.19 12.47 -15.90
CA GLU A 394 -9.05 12.45 -14.98
C GLU A 394 -8.49 13.86 -14.75
N ARG A 395 -8.44 14.70 -15.80
CA ARG A 395 -8.01 16.11 -15.69
C ARG A 395 -9.00 16.97 -14.92
N GLU A 396 -10.28 16.90 -15.32
CA GLU A 396 -11.37 17.55 -14.59
C GLU A 396 -12.65 16.72 -14.79
N PHE A 397 -13.22 16.23 -13.68
CA PHE A 397 -14.41 15.41 -13.74
C PHE A 397 -15.66 16.28 -13.88
N VAL A 398 -15.92 16.70 -15.13
CA VAL A 398 -17.10 17.46 -15.54
C VAL A 398 -17.78 16.71 -16.70
N LEU A 399 -19.09 16.43 -16.54
CA LEU A 399 -19.90 15.72 -17.53
C LEU A 399 -21.07 16.59 -17.97
N GLU A 400 -21.27 16.74 -19.28
CA GLU A 400 -22.56 17.20 -19.82
C GLU A 400 -23.45 15.99 -20.09
N VAL A 401 -24.66 15.96 -19.55
CA VAL A 401 -25.59 14.84 -19.62
C VAL A 401 -26.88 15.28 -20.31
N ASP A 402 -27.20 14.69 -21.46
CA ASP A 402 -28.49 14.83 -22.14
C ASP A 402 -29.41 13.67 -21.77
N VAL A 403 -30.54 13.96 -21.15
CA VAL A 403 -31.59 12.97 -20.85
C VAL A 403 -32.62 13.00 -21.97
N VAL A 404 -32.83 11.86 -22.62
CA VAL A 404 -33.84 11.64 -23.66
C VAL A 404 -34.95 10.78 -23.08
N VAL A 405 -36.16 11.33 -23.03
CA VAL A 405 -37.37 10.66 -22.53
C VAL A 405 -38.29 10.36 -23.70
N ASP A 406 -38.64 9.09 -23.87
CA ASP A 406 -39.57 8.63 -24.92
C ASP A 406 -39.19 9.15 -26.33
N GLY A 407 -37.88 9.13 -26.62
CA GLY A 407 -37.32 9.56 -27.90
C GLY A 407 -37.21 11.08 -28.09
N ARG A 408 -37.44 11.89 -27.05
CA ARG A 408 -37.31 13.35 -27.10
C ARG A 408 -36.30 13.86 -26.07
N PRO A 409 -35.36 14.75 -26.43
CA PRO A 409 -34.51 15.41 -25.45
C PRO A 409 -35.34 16.16 -24.41
N ALA A 410 -35.22 15.75 -23.14
CA ALA A 410 -36.01 16.23 -22.02
C ALA A 410 -35.21 17.11 -21.05
N ARG A 411 -33.90 16.91 -20.93
CA ARG A 411 -33.04 17.73 -20.07
C ARG A 411 -31.60 17.72 -20.55
N ARG A 412 -30.88 18.81 -20.31
CA ARG A 412 -29.42 18.82 -20.29
C ARG A 412 -28.95 19.31 -18.93
N ALA A 413 -28.05 18.54 -18.32
CA ALA A 413 -27.44 18.88 -17.05
C ALA A 413 -25.92 18.85 -17.16
N ARG A 414 -25.24 19.69 -16.41
CA ARG A 414 -23.80 19.67 -16.18
C ARG A 414 -23.56 19.10 -14.79
N LEU A 415 -22.78 18.03 -14.71
CA LEU A 415 -22.39 17.38 -13.47
C LEU A 415 -20.92 17.69 -13.19
N LYS A 416 -20.62 18.06 -11.95
CA LYS A 416 -19.25 18.18 -11.44
C LYS A 416 -19.12 17.34 -10.17
N ALA A 417 -18.15 16.44 -10.13
CA ALA A 417 -17.93 15.53 -9.00
C ALA A 417 -16.43 15.42 -8.66
N PRO A 418 -16.05 15.15 -7.40
CA PRO A 418 -14.65 15.01 -7.00
C PRO A 418 -14.06 13.62 -7.35
N LEU A 419 -14.26 13.16 -8.58
CA LEU A 419 -13.89 11.81 -9.04
C LEU A 419 -12.66 11.77 -9.97
N SER A 420 -11.98 12.90 -10.21
CA SER A 420 -10.80 12.96 -11.07
C SER A 420 -9.70 11.96 -10.68
N GLU A 421 -9.35 11.88 -9.39
CA GLU A 421 -8.37 10.88 -8.91
C GLU A 421 -8.89 9.44 -8.98
N ASN A 422 -10.20 9.24 -8.85
CA ASN A 422 -10.82 7.92 -8.99
C ASN A 422 -10.65 7.39 -10.42
N VAL A 423 -10.64 8.26 -11.44
CA VAL A 423 -10.45 7.82 -12.84
C VAL A 423 -9.11 7.14 -13.02
N GLY A 424 -8.01 7.78 -12.62
CA GLY A 424 -6.67 7.19 -12.72
C GLY A 424 -6.52 5.91 -11.89
N TYR A 425 -7.17 5.83 -10.72
CA TYR A 425 -7.22 4.60 -9.92
C TYR A 425 -7.99 3.48 -10.64
N ALA A 426 -9.19 3.78 -11.12
CA ALA A 426 -10.08 2.82 -11.78
C ALA A 426 -9.50 2.28 -13.09
N VAL A 427 -8.90 3.16 -13.92
CA VAL A 427 -8.23 2.75 -15.17
C VAL A 427 -7.10 1.78 -14.90
N ARG A 428 -6.26 2.03 -13.89
CA ARG A 428 -5.20 1.11 -13.48
C ARG A 428 -5.77 -0.22 -12.99
N ALA A 429 -6.73 -0.17 -12.07
CA ALA A 429 -7.40 -1.35 -11.53
C ALA A 429 -8.02 -2.25 -12.62
N ALA A 430 -8.70 -1.66 -13.61
CA ALA A 430 -9.25 -2.37 -14.75
C ALA A 430 -8.16 -2.93 -15.67
N SER A 431 -7.12 -2.14 -15.96
CA SER A 431 -6.01 -2.56 -16.84
C SER A 431 -5.19 -3.70 -16.23
N ASP A 432 -4.92 -3.65 -14.93
CA ASP A 432 -4.20 -4.69 -14.20
C ASP A 432 -5.00 -5.99 -14.14
N HIS A 433 -6.34 -5.91 -14.09
CA HIS A 433 -7.22 -7.07 -14.19
C HIS A 433 -7.26 -7.66 -15.61
N VAL A 434 -7.22 -6.82 -16.65
CA VAL A 434 -7.23 -7.27 -18.06
C VAL A 434 -5.90 -7.89 -18.48
N ARG A 435 -4.77 -7.38 -17.98
CA ARG A 435 -3.42 -7.83 -18.36
C ARG A 435 -3.21 -9.36 -18.28
N PRO A 436 -3.55 -10.07 -17.17
CA PRO A 436 -3.37 -11.52 -17.08
C PRO A 436 -4.32 -12.32 -17.99
N LEU A 437 -5.45 -11.74 -18.42
CA LEU A 437 -6.40 -12.41 -19.32
C LEU A 437 -5.85 -12.52 -20.75
N GLY A 438 -4.94 -11.62 -21.16
CA GLY A 438 -4.31 -11.64 -22.48
C GLY A 438 -5.33 -11.68 -23.62
N ALA A 439 -5.13 -12.60 -24.58
CA ALA A 439 -6.01 -12.76 -25.73
C ALA A 439 -7.44 -13.27 -25.37
N SER A 440 -7.66 -13.76 -24.15
CA SER A 440 -8.99 -14.20 -23.71
C SER A 440 -9.88 -13.05 -23.24
N ALA A 441 -9.31 -11.86 -23.00
CA ALA A 441 -10.02 -10.67 -22.58
C ALA A 441 -11.07 -10.26 -23.63
N SER A 442 -12.34 -10.14 -23.24
CA SER A 442 -13.42 -9.75 -24.16
C SER A 442 -14.41 -8.80 -23.49
N PHE A 443 -14.34 -7.53 -23.88
CA PHE A 443 -15.25 -6.48 -23.41
C PHE A 443 -16.73 -6.85 -23.63
N ALA A 444 -17.08 -7.37 -24.82
CA ALA A 444 -18.45 -7.77 -25.13
C ALA A 444 -18.98 -8.86 -24.19
N ARG A 445 -18.16 -9.86 -23.83
CA ARG A 445 -18.55 -10.89 -22.85
C ARG A 445 -18.69 -10.31 -21.44
N GLY A 446 -17.80 -9.39 -21.06
CA GLY A 446 -17.92 -8.63 -19.82
C GLY A 446 -19.23 -7.85 -19.72
N LEU A 447 -19.69 -7.21 -20.81
CA LEU A 447 -20.98 -6.50 -20.82
C LEU A 447 -22.17 -7.43 -20.66
N VAL A 448 -22.15 -8.61 -21.28
CA VAL A 448 -23.20 -9.63 -21.11
C VAL A 448 -23.26 -10.10 -19.65
N ALA A 449 -22.10 -10.38 -19.05
CA ALA A 449 -22.02 -10.76 -17.64
C ALA A 449 -22.52 -9.64 -16.71
N LEU A 450 -22.11 -8.39 -16.95
CA LEU A 450 -22.54 -7.22 -16.19
C LEU A 450 -24.05 -6.95 -16.29
N GLY A 451 -24.65 -7.22 -17.45
CA GLY A 451 -26.09 -7.08 -17.69
C GLY A 451 -26.94 -8.24 -17.15
N SER A 452 -26.32 -9.29 -16.61
CA SER A 452 -27.04 -10.46 -16.09
C SER A 452 -27.83 -10.11 -14.83
N ALA A 453 -29.03 -10.69 -14.71
CA ALA A 453 -29.88 -10.50 -13.54
C ALA A 453 -29.16 -10.97 -12.27
N GLY A 454 -29.18 -10.13 -11.22
CA GLY A 454 -28.50 -10.40 -9.96
C GLY A 454 -27.09 -9.80 -9.85
N THR A 455 -26.57 -9.16 -10.89
CA THR A 455 -25.29 -8.45 -10.80
C THR A 455 -25.39 -7.29 -9.82
N ASP A 456 -24.54 -7.33 -8.80
CA ASP A 456 -24.48 -6.30 -7.77
C ASP A 456 -23.64 -5.10 -8.25
N LEU A 457 -24.32 -4.16 -8.90
CA LEU A 457 -23.66 -2.98 -9.47
C LEU A 457 -23.10 -2.02 -8.40
N LEU A 458 -23.70 -1.95 -7.21
CA LEU A 458 -23.33 -0.97 -6.18
C LEU A 458 -22.57 -1.60 -4.99
N GLY A 459 -22.23 -2.88 -5.09
CA GLY A 459 -21.61 -3.62 -3.99
C GLY A 459 -22.51 -3.78 -2.77
N GLY A 460 -23.83 -3.75 -2.92
CA GLY A 460 -24.79 -3.88 -1.82
C GLY A 460 -24.76 -5.25 -1.13
N SER A 461 -24.33 -6.30 -1.84
CA SER A 461 -24.13 -7.66 -1.34
C SER A 461 -22.75 -7.87 -0.70
N HIS A 462 -21.83 -6.91 -0.85
CA HIS A 462 -20.48 -7.04 -0.31
C HIS A 462 -20.49 -6.87 1.22
N PRO A 463 -19.80 -7.73 2.00
CA PRO A 463 -19.83 -7.69 3.47
C PRO A 463 -19.47 -6.33 4.08
N GLU A 464 -18.59 -5.58 3.42
CA GLU A 464 -18.13 -4.26 3.89
C GLU A 464 -19.11 -3.11 3.63
N HIS A 465 -20.18 -3.35 2.87
CA HIS A 465 -21.13 -2.30 2.50
C HIS A 465 -21.73 -1.62 3.73
N ALA A 466 -22.16 -2.41 4.70
CA ALA A 466 -22.81 -1.94 5.93
C ALA A 466 -21.82 -1.29 6.93
N GLU A 467 -20.52 -1.51 6.77
CA GLU A 467 -19.52 -1.15 7.77
C GLU A 467 -18.89 0.22 7.51
N PHE A 468 -18.81 0.64 6.24
CA PHE A 468 -18.37 2.00 5.93
C PHE A 468 -19.51 2.99 6.10
N ARG A 469 -19.38 3.83 7.13
CA ARG A 469 -20.42 4.72 7.64
C ARG A 469 -19.89 6.14 7.79
N VAL A 470 -20.19 7.00 6.81
CA VAL A 470 -19.74 8.40 6.80
C VAL A 470 -20.30 9.19 7.98
N ASP A 471 -21.52 8.87 8.42
CA ASP A 471 -22.16 9.42 9.61
C ASP A 471 -21.38 9.16 10.91
N LYS A 472 -20.42 8.23 10.90
CA LYS A 472 -19.53 7.94 12.03
C LYS A 472 -18.13 8.51 11.87
N LEU A 473 -17.82 9.13 10.73
CA LEU A 473 -16.52 9.75 10.44
C LEU A 473 -16.53 11.28 10.58
N GLU A 474 -17.72 11.90 10.54
CA GLU A 474 -17.89 13.36 10.63
C GLU A 474 -18.12 13.89 12.07
N PRO A 475 -18.98 13.28 12.91
CA PRO A 475 -19.10 13.72 14.30
C PRO A 475 -17.89 13.22 15.10
N LEU A 476 -16.96 14.12 15.38
CA LEU A 476 -15.70 13.85 16.09
C LEU A 476 -15.58 14.68 17.38
N ALA A 477 -16.72 14.92 18.05
CA ALA A 477 -16.77 15.77 19.23
C ALA A 477 -16.13 15.09 20.45
N THR A 478 -16.48 13.81 20.68
CA THR A 478 -16.07 13.06 21.87
C THR A 478 -15.03 11.99 21.58
N ALA A 479 -14.30 11.55 22.61
CA ALA A 479 -13.26 10.53 22.49
C ALA A 479 -13.80 9.19 21.97
N ASN A 480 -14.96 8.72 22.42
CA ASN A 480 -15.58 7.49 21.90
C ASN A 480 -16.04 7.62 20.45
N GLN A 481 -16.49 8.80 20.02
CA GLN A 481 -16.78 9.05 18.60
C GLN A 481 -15.52 8.89 17.75
N VAL A 482 -14.41 9.48 18.19
CA VAL A 482 -13.12 9.37 17.51
C VAL A 482 -12.57 7.95 17.54
N ARG A 483 -12.69 7.19 18.65
CA ARG A 483 -12.31 5.77 18.70
C ARG A 483 -13.09 4.91 17.69
N ARG A 484 -14.39 5.13 17.55
CA ARG A 484 -15.21 4.45 16.52
C ARG A 484 -14.80 4.84 15.12
N ALA A 485 -14.57 6.13 14.89
CA ALA A 485 -14.10 6.64 13.60
C ALA A 485 -12.72 6.06 13.23
N LEU A 486 -11.80 5.95 14.20
CA LEU A 486 -10.49 5.30 14.04
C LEU A 486 -10.63 3.83 13.66
N ALA A 487 -11.57 3.10 14.25
CA ALA A 487 -11.80 1.70 13.89
C ALA A 487 -12.23 1.54 12.41
N ILE A 488 -13.12 2.41 11.93
CA ILE A 488 -13.52 2.47 10.51
C ILE A 488 -12.31 2.90 9.65
N ALA A 489 -11.62 3.98 10.04
CA ALA A 489 -10.46 4.51 9.33
C ALA A 489 -9.38 3.45 9.14
N ARG A 490 -9.05 2.71 10.20
CA ARG A 490 -8.03 1.65 10.18
C ARG A 490 -8.43 0.50 9.27
N ARG A 491 -9.70 0.09 9.30
CA ARG A 491 -10.22 -0.99 8.47
C ARG A 491 -10.14 -0.63 6.98
N PHE A 492 -10.59 0.57 6.63
CA PHE A 492 -10.68 1.01 5.23
C PHE A 492 -9.39 1.63 4.67
N SER A 493 -8.37 1.84 5.51
CA SER A 493 -7.02 2.21 5.04
C SER A 493 -6.20 1.02 4.54
N LYS A 494 -6.70 -0.22 4.69
CA LYS A 494 -6.07 -1.40 4.09
C LYS A 494 -6.27 -1.37 2.56
N PRO A 495 -5.25 -1.71 1.75
CA PRO A 495 -5.32 -1.60 0.29
C PRO A 495 -6.55 -2.26 -0.34
N ALA A 496 -6.91 -3.47 0.08
CA ALA A 496 -8.07 -4.18 -0.45
C ALA A 496 -9.42 -3.51 -0.12
N ARG A 497 -9.52 -2.81 1.02
CA ARG A 497 -10.74 -2.12 1.44
C ARG A 497 -10.85 -0.73 0.81
N GLU A 498 -9.73 -0.04 0.65
CA GLU A 498 -9.67 1.19 -0.13
C GLU A 498 -10.02 0.92 -1.60
N ASP A 499 -9.51 -0.17 -2.17
CA ASP A 499 -9.89 -0.64 -3.50
C ASP A 499 -11.40 -0.88 -3.61
N TYR A 500 -11.99 -1.57 -2.64
CA TYR A 500 -13.45 -1.74 -2.59
C TYR A 500 -14.20 -0.40 -2.56
N LEU A 501 -13.78 0.57 -1.72
CA LEU A 501 -14.41 1.89 -1.64
C LEU A 501 -14.37 2.62 -2.99
N VAL A 502 -13.24 2.61 -3.66
CA VAL A 502 -13.05 3.35 -4.91
C VAL A 502 -13.71 2.61 -6.08
N CYS A 503 -13.40 1.32 -6.26
CA CYS A 503 -13.79 0.55 -7.43
C CYS A 503 -15.23 0.03 -7.36
N VAL A 504 -15.73 -0.36 -6.20
CA VAL A 504 -17.06 -0.99 -6.09
C VAL A 504 -18.10 0.00 -5.59
N ARG A 505 -17.78 0.80 -4.56
CA ARG A 505 -18.72 1.80 -4.05
C ARG A 505 -18.68 3.10 -4.86
N GLY A 506 -17.61 3.38 -5.60
CA GLY A 506 -17.43 4.63 -6.33
C GLY A 506 -17.25 5.84 -5.40
N PHE A 507 -16.74 5.60 -4.18
CA PHE A 507 -16.58 6.65 -3.18
C PHE A 507 -15.42 7.59 -3.57
N PRO A 508 -15.58 8.93 -3.53
CA PRO A 508 -14.52 9.84 -3.93
C PRO A 508 -13.26 9.71 -3.06
N LEU A 509 -12.14 9.40 -3.69
CA LEU A 509 -10.86 9.21 -3.01
C LEU A 509 -10.36 10.48 -2.29
N PRO A 510 -10.51 11.70 -2.85
CA PRO A 510 -10.19 12.92 -2.13
C PRO A 510 -11.01 13.08 -0.84
N ARG A 511 -12.32 12.78 -0.89
CA ARG A 511 -13.21 12.85 0.27
C ARG A 511 -12.85 11.81 1.32
N TRP A 512 -12.49 10.59 0.91
CA TRP A 512 -12.03 9.55 1.83
C TRP A 512 -10.78 10.01 2.60
N ARG A 513 -9.79 10.55 1.90
CA ARG A 513 -8.56 11.06 2.52
C ARG A 513 -8.83 12.24 3.44
N GLU A 514 -9.73 13.15 3.08
CA GLU A 514 -10.16 14.26 3.93
C GLU A 514 -10.79 13.76 5.24
N LEU A 515 -11.74 12.81 5.16
CA LEU A 515 -12.37 12.21 6.33
C LEU A 515 -11.34 11.49 7.21
N ARG A 516 -10.46 10.68 6.61
CA ARG A 516 -9.37 10.01 7.33
C ARG A 516 -8.47 11.01 8.02
N HIS A 517 -8.05 12.07 7.32
CA HIS A 517 -7.21 13.13 7.87
C HIS A 517 -7.87 13.81 9.07
N ALA A 518 -9.16 14.16 8.97
CA ALA A 518 -9.91 14.77 10.07
C ALA A 518 -9.97 13.85 11.30
N VAL A 519 -10.19 12.54 11.10
CA VAL A 519 -10.17 11.54 12.17
C VAL A 519 -8.78 11.45 12.81
N LEU A 520 -7.71 11.38 12.02
CA LEU A 520 -6.34 11.31 12.53
C LEU A 520 -5.95 12.59 13.28
N ALA A 521 -6.25 13.77 12.72
CA ALA A 521 -5.97 15.05 13.34
C ALA A 521 -6.67 15.17 14.71
N ARG A 522 -7.95 14.78 14.77
CA ARG A 522 -8.70 14.78 16.02
C ARG A 522 -8.15 13.75 17.01
N ALA A 523 -7.77 12.55 16.55
CA ALA A 523 -7.15 11.54 17.40
C ALA A 523 -5.82 12.03 18.00
N VAL A 524 -5.00 12.76 17.21
CA VAL A 524 -3.77 13.40 17.71
C VAL A 524 -4.08 14.46 18.76
N GLU A 525 -5.07 15.32 18.53
CA GLU A 525 -5.50 16.35 19.49
C GLU A 525 -5.97 15.74 20.82
N LEU A 526 -6.75 14.66 20.76
CA LEU A 526 -7.30 13.97 21.93
C LEU A 526 -6.34 12.96 22.57
N GLY A 527 -5.19 12.68 21.95
CA GLY A 527 -4.23 11.70 22.44
C GLY A 527 -4.65 10.24 22.34
N LEU A 528 -5.42 9.88 21.31
CA LEU A 528 -5.91 8.53 21.11
C LEU A 528 -4.96 7.74 20.19
N TRP A 529 -4.52 6.57 20.65
CA TRP A 529 -3.70 5.68 19.85
C TRP A 529 -4.50 5.08 18.69
N MET A 530 -3.95 5.21 17.48
CA MET A 530 -4.61 4.84 16.22
C MET A 530 -4.12 3.52 15.61
N GLY A 531 -3.13 2.88 16.24
CA GLY A 531 -2.42 1.72 15.69
C GLY A 531 -1.28 2.11 14.74
N PRO A 532 -0.38 1.18 14.44
CA PRO A 532 0.88 1.47 13.75
C PRO A 532 0.68 1.96 12.30
N GLU A 533 -0.30 1.41 11.56
CA GLU A 533 -0.53 1.78 10.16
C GLU A 533 -1.08 3.19 10.03
N LEU A 534 -2.05 3.55 10.89
CA LEU A 534 -2.60 4.91 10.92
C LEU A 534 -1.62 5.91 11.54
N ALA A 535 -0.77 5.50 12.48
CA ALA A 535 0.30 6.33 13.00
C ALA A 535 1.28 6.71 11.88
N GLN A 536 1.59 5.77 10.99
CA GLN A 536 2.41 6.05 9.82
C GLN A 536 1.73 7.03 8.85
N ALA A 537 0.41 6.86 8.62
CA ALA A 537 -0.37 7.80 7.83
C ALA A 537 -0.37 9.20 8.45
N ALA A 538 -0.56 9.30 9.78
CA ALA A 538 -0.55 10.58 10.49
C ALA A 538 0.79 11.33 10.37
N VAL A 539 1.92 10.61 10.47
CA VAL A 539 3.25 11.19 10.22
C VAL A 539 3.40 11.64 8.76
N SER A 540 2.98 10.80 7.81
CA SER A 540 3.08 11.10 6.38
C SER A 540 2.17 12.28 5.95
N GLU A 541 1.07 12.50 6.66
CA GLU A 541 0.14 13.63 6.48
C GLU A 541 0.56 14.89 7.24
N GLY A 542 1.69 14.86 7.96
CA GLY A 542 2.28 16.04 8.62
C GLY A 542 1.69 16.37 9.99
N LEU A 543 0.89 15.49 10.59
CA LEU A 543 0.35 15.68 11.95
C LEU A 543 1.46 15.58 13.02
N ALA A 544 2.53 14.86 12.71
CA ALA A 544 3.74 14.76 13.53
C ALA A 544 5.00 14.71 12.67
N ARG A 545 6.12 15.19 13.21
CA ARG A 545 7.41 15.22 12.51
C ARG A 545 8.05 13.83 12.41
N SER A 546 7.75 12.96 13.35
CA SER A 546 8.25 11.59 13.42
C SER A 546 7.32 10.76 14.28
N ARG A 547 7.52 9.43 14.27
CA ARG A 547 6.74 8.52 15.12
C ARG A 547 6.95 8.79 16.62
N LYS A 548 8.15 9.24 17.01
CA LYS A 548 8.43 9.70 18.39
C LYS A 548 7.69 11.00 18.74
N ASP A 549 7.72 11.99 17.84
CA ASP A 549 6.98 13.25 18.00
C ASP A 549 5.47 12.99 18.10
N LEU A 550 4.97 11.99 17.38
CA LEU A 550 3.57 11.57 17.45
C LEU A 550 3.23 11.02 18.83
N VAL A 551 3.99 10.06 19.37
CA VAL A 551 3.72 9.48 20.70
C VAL A 551 3.76 10.55 21.79
N VAL A 552 4.75 11.45 21.77
CA VAL A 552 4.82 12.57 22.74
C VAL A 552 3.59 13.48 22.65
N LYS A 553 3.13 13.81 21.42
CA LYS A 553 1.89 14.57 21.22
C LYS A 553 0.67 13.82 21.74
N LEU A 554 0.62 12.51 21.52
CA LEU A 554 -0.50 11.68 21.97
C LEU A 554 -0.56 11.60 23.49
N GLU A 555 0.56 11.40 24.18
CA GLU A 555 0.62 11.41 25.64
C GLU A 555 0.14 12.76 26.21
N ALA A 556 0.63 13.87 25.64
CA ALA A 556 0.22 15.21 26.06
C ALA A 556 -1.28 15.49 25.80
N GLY A 557 -1.77 15.12 24.62
CA GLY A 557 -3.18 15.25 24.25
C GLY A 557 -4.09 14.40 25.14
N PHE A 558 -3.64 13.20 25.51
CA PHE A 558 -4.41 12.29 26.34
C PHE A 558 -4.49 12.77 27.78
N ALA A 559 -3.39 13.28 28.32
CA ALA A 559 -3.39 13.92 29.64
C ALA A 559 -4.36 15.12 29.69
N ALA A 560 -4.37 15.95 28.63
CA ALA A 560 -5.32 17.06 28.51
C ALA A 560 -6.78 16.58 28.37
N LEU A 561 -7.02 15.51 27.62
CA LEU A 561 -8.34 14.91 27.47
C LEU A 561 -8.94 14.48 28.82
N LEU A 562 -8.15 13.85 29.69
CA LEU A 562 -8.64 13.37 30.99
C LEU A 562 -9.20 14.50 31.88
N GLY A 563 -8.76 15.75 31.69
CA GLY A 563 -9.29 16.94 32.38
C GLY A 563 -10.53 17.58 31.73
N ARG A 564 -10.96 17.13 30.54
CA ARG A 564 -12.03 17.72 29.73
C ARG A 564 -13.32 16.91 29.79
N ALA A 565 -14.24 17.25 30.69
CA ALA A 565 -15.51 16.55 30.85
C ALA A 565 -16.45 16.63 29.62
N ASP A 566 -16.30 17.65 28.76
CA ASP A 566 -17.07 17.82 27.52
C ASP A 566 -16.64 16.87 26.39
N ALA A 567 -15.36 16.48 26.38
CA ALA A 567 -14.76 15.68 25.32
C ALA A 567 -14.42 14.25 25.75
N ASN A 568 -14.20 14.01 27.04
CA ASN A 568 -13.86 12.70 27.61
C ASN A 568 -15.13 11.95 28.04
N ASP A 569 -15.60 11.06 27.18
CA ASP A 569 -16.66 10.10 27.47
C ASP A 569 -16.14 8.66 27.56
N LEU A 570 -14.82 8.47 27.78
CA LEU A 570 -14.20 7.15 27.92
C LEU A 570 -14.51 6.53 29.29
N ASP A 571 -14.73 5.21 29.31
CA ASP A 571 -14.74 4.42 30.54
C ASP A 571 -13.31 4.10 31.01
N THR A 572 -13.17 3.60 32.23
CA THR A 572 -11.87 3.29 32.84
C THR A 572 -11.07 2.29 31.99
N ASP A 573 -11.73 1.25 31.47
CA ASP A 573 -11.10 0.22 30.64
C ASP A 573 -10.53 0.83 29.35
N ALA A 574 -11.29 1.68 28.67
CA ALA A 574 -10.84 2.41 27.48
C ALA A 574 -9.67 3.36 27.75
N ILE A 575 -9.66 3.98 28.93
CA ILE A 575 -8.57 4.85 29.37
C ILE A 575 -7.30 4.02 29.54
N ASP A 576 -7.38 2.90 30.25
CA ASP A 576 -6.24 2.04 30.54
C ASP A 576 -5.72 1.34 29.27
N ASP A 577 -6.60 0.90 28.37
CA ASP A 577 -6.24 0.38 27.05
C ASP A 577 -5.41 1.40 26.25
N ASN A 578 -5.85 2.67 26.22
CA ASN A 578 -5.14 3.71 25.48
C ASN A 578 -3.77 4.02 26.11
N ARG A 579 -3.69 4.08 27.45
CA ARG A 579 -2.41 4.25 28.17
C ARG A 579 -1.44 3.11 27.87
N GLN A 580 -1.92 1.87 27.97
CA GLN A 580 -1.10 0.70 27.71
C GLN A 580 -0.58 0.69 26.28
N ALA A 581 -1.44 1.03 25.31
CA ALA A 581 -1.04 1.09 23.91
C ALA A 581 0.02 2.17 23.65
N LEU A 582 -0.12 3.36 24.26
CA LEU A 582 0.89 4.43 24.17
C LEU A 582 2.20 4.02 24.85
N ALA A 583 2.16 3.38 26.01
CA ALA A 583 3.34 2.94 26.75
C ALA A 583 4.14 1.86 25.99
N VAL A 584 3.45 0.88 25.39
CA VAL A 584 4.08 -0.14 24.54
C VAL A 584 4.79 0.51 23.35
N GLU A 585 4.12 1.45 22.68
CA GLU A 585 4.69 2.14 21.54
C GLU A 585 5.87 3.06 21.94
N ALA A 586 5.75 3.78 23.05
CA ALA A 586 6.82 4.61 23.61
C ALA A 586 8.07 3.77 23.90
N SER A 587 7.88 2.60 24.54
CA SER A 587 8.95 1.63 24.83
C SER A 587 9.61 1.11 23.55
N ALA A 588 8.82 0.70 22.55
CA ALA A 588 9.33 0.22 21.26
C ALA A 588 10.17 1.28 20.53
N LEU A 589 9.89 2.57 20.75
CA LEU A 589 10.63 3.68 20.17
C LEU A 589 11.77 4.20 21.07
N GLY A 590 11.98 3.63 22.26
CA GLY A 590 12.98 4.09 23.23
C GLY A 590 12.69 5.50 23.75
N ILE A 591 11.42 5.84 23.98
CA ILE A 591 11.00 7.06 24.68
C ILE A 591 10.93 6.68 26.17
N ALA A 592 11.73 7.34 27.00
CA ALA A 592 11.71 7.09 28.43
C ALA A 592 10.31 7.47 28.98
N PRO A 593 9.70 6.63 29.83
CA PRO A 593 8.42 6.96 30.45
C PRO A 593 8.59 8.26 31.24
N GLN A 594 7.78 9.26 30.92
CA GLN A 594 7.73 10.48 31.73
C GLN A 594 7.12 10.10 33.07
N SER A 595 7.94 9.97 34.11
CA SER A 595 7.48 9.77 35.47
C SER A 595 6.56 10.95 35.84
N ALA A 596 5.31 10.64 36.17
CA ALA A 596 4.20 11.59 36.35
C ALA A 596 4.35 12.54 37.56
N GLU A 597 5.54 12.70 38.12
CA GLU A 597 5.84 13.54 39.30
C GLU A 597 6.87 14.65 39.02
N ALA A 598 7.30 14.88 37.78
CA ALA A 598 8.14 16.03 37.48
C ALA A 598 7.28 17.31 37.33
N GLU A 599 7.23 18.11 38.40
CA GLU A 599 6.81 19.51 38.40
C GLU A 599 7.37 20.29 37.19
N PRO A 600 6.72 21.38 36.73
CA PRO A 600 7.17 22.13 35.57
C PRO A 600 8.54 22.76 35.85
N GLN A 601 9.60 22.09 35.40
CA GLN A 601 10.94 22.65 35.42
C GLN A 601 10.98 23.83 34.46
N VAL A 602 10.95 25.02 35.06
CA VAL A 602 11.38 26.26 34.44
C VAL A 602 12.80 26.04 33.90
N SER A 603 12.88 26.08 32.58
CA SER A 603 14.08 26.18 31.75
C SER A 603 15.21 26.93 32.47
N GLY A 604 16.20 26.19 32.93
CA GLY A 604 17.27 26.74 33.75
C GLY A 604 18.42 25.78 34.02
N MET A 605 18.71 24.81 33.15
CA MET A 605 20.01 24.12 33.17
C MET A 605 20.55 23.95 31.76
N ILE A 606 21.72 24.54 31.58
CA ILE A 606 22.54 24.57 30.39
C ILE A 606 22.99 23.13 30.11
N SER A 607 22.22 22.41 29.29
CA SER A 607 22.76 21.27 28.58
C SER A 607 23.82 21.82 27.63
N ALA A 608 25.07 21.37 27.79
CA ALA A 608 26.19 21.82 26.99
C ALA A 608 25.82 21.70 25.51
N LYS A 609 25.68 22.87 24.87
CA LYS A 609 25.37 23.02 23.45
C LYS A 609 26.31 22.09 22.66
N PRO A 610 25.79 21.25 21.74
CA PRO A 610 26.67 20.49 20.86
C PRO A 610 27.67 21.46 20.21
N PRO A 611 28.95 21.07 20.06
CA PRO A 611 29.94 21.94 19.46
C PRO A 611 29.37 22.46 18.14
N SER A 612 29.22 23.78 18.04
CA SER A 612 28.70 24.39 16.82
C SER A 612 29.53 23.92 15.61
N ALA A 613 28.98 23.96 14.40
CA ALA A 613 29.73 23.61 13.18
C ALA A 613 31.10 24.33 13.08
N ALA A 614 31.27 25.48 13.75
CA ALA A 614 32.55 26.18 13.86
C ALA A 614 33.64 25.43 14.67
N SER A 615 33.25 24.56 15.62
CA SER A 615 34.18 23.76 16.45
C SER A 615 34.66 22.49 15.73
N LEU A 616 33.84 21.87 14.86
CA LEU A 616 34.30 20.73 14.05
C LEU A 616 35.32 21.14 12.99
N ARG A 617 35.20 22.35 12.43
CA ARG A 617 36.18 22.94 11.50
C ARG A 617 37.58 23.10 12.09
N GLN A 618 37.71 23.14 13.41
CA GLN A 618 38.99 23.32 14.11
C GLN A 618 39.66 21.98 14.46
N LEU A 619 38.93 20.86 14.38
CA LEU A 619 39.48 19.53 14.68
C LEU A 619 40.39 19.03 13.55
N GLY A 620 41.45 18.31 13.92
CA GLY A 620 42.33 17.65 12.96
C GLY A 620 41.66 16.44 12.28
N VAL A 621 42.19 16.01 11.13
CA VAL A 621 41.64 14.88 10.35
C VAL A 621 41.57 13.60 11.18
N ALA A 622 42.60 13.29 11.98
CA ALA A 622 42.62 12.10 12.84
C ALA A 622 41.51 12.09 13.91
N GLU A 623 41.13 13.27 14.40
CA GLU A 623 40.07 13.42 15.39
C GLU A 623 38.68 13.31 14.75
N LEU A 624 38.50 13.91 13.57
CA LEU A 624 37.30 13.70 12.76
C LEU A 624 37.10 12.23 12.38
N LEU A 625 38.18 11.51 12.06
CA LEU A 625 38.11 10.06 11.79
C LEU A 625 37.63 9.27 13.01
N ARG A 626 38.07 9.63 14.23
CA ARG A 626 37.54 9.03 15.47
C ARG A 626 36.06 9.32 15.70
N LEU A 627 35.61 10.53 15.33
CA LEU A 627 34.20 10.91 15.42
C LEU A 627 33.29 10.17 14.42
N LEU A 628 33.83 9.42 13.46
CA LEU A 628 33.04 8.56 12.58
C LEU A 628 32.46 7.32 13.30
N ASP A 629 32.99 6.96 14.47
CA ASP A 629 32.45 5.86 15.26
C ASP A 629 31.32 6.31 16.20
N ASP A 630 31.36 7.56 16.66
CA ASP A 630 30.33 8.18 17.51
C ASP A 630 29.02 8.38 16.74
N ARG A 631 27.95 7.68 17.17
CA ARG A 631 26.62 7.71 16.52
C ARG A 631 26.06 9.12 16.35
N GLU A 632 26.23 10.01 17.32
CA GLU A 632 25.62 11.35 17.29
C GLU A 632 26.43 12.34 16.44
N ARG A 633 27.75 12.12 16.35
CA ARG A 633 28.68 13.03 15.66
C ARG A 633 29.09 12.54 14.28
N ARG A 634 28.80 11.28 13.96
CA ARG A 634 29.18 10.60 12.72
C ARG A 634 28.85 11.39 11.47
N LEU A 635 27.61 11.87 11.36
CA LEU A 635 27.15 12.62 10.18
C LEU A 635 27.95 13.91 9.99
N ALA A 636 28.07 14.70 11.05
CA ALA A 636 28.73 16.00 10.97
C ALA A 636 30.24 15.84 10.67
N ALA A 637 30.90 14.85 11.27
CA ALA A 637 32.29 14.52 10.98
C ALA A 637 32.48 14.04 9.53
N ALA A 638 31.61 13.18 9.02
CA ALA A 638 31.67 12.69 7.64
C ALA A 638 31.50 13.81 6.61
N LEU A 639 30.54 14.72 6.84
CA LEU A 639 30.31 15.87 5.96
C LEU A 639 31.50 16.83 5.98
N GLU A 640 32.07 17.13 7.16
CA GLU A 640 33.25 17.97 7.29
C GLU A 640 34.47 17.37 6.56
N LEU A 641 34.71 16.05 6.67
CA LEU A 641 35.77 15.38 5.93
C LEU A 641 35.56 15.45 4.40
N CYS A 642 34.30 15.37 3.93
CA CYS A 642 33.97 15.55 2.51
C CYS A 642 34.22 16.98 2.03
N GLU A 643 33.82 17.98 2.83
CA GLU A 643 34.02 19.40 2.52
C GLU A 643 35.51 19.78 2.43
N ARG A 644 36.36 19.15 3.25
CA ARG A 644 37.81 19.34 3.20
C ARG A 644 38.49 18.67 2.00
N GLY A 645 37.80 17.79 1.28
CA GLY A 645 38.40 17.06 0.16
C GLY A 645 39.39 15.98 0.59
N GLU A 646 39.27 15.43 1.81
CA GLU A 646 40.23 14.48 2.37
C GLU A 646 40.11 13.09 1.73
N GLY A 647 40.74 12.92 0.55
CA GLY A 647 40.68 11.68 -0.23
C GLY A 647 41.15 10.42 0.53
N ALA A 648 42.07 10.57 1.49
CA ALA A 648 42.53 9.47 2.33
C ALA A 648 41.43 8.93 3.27
N ALA A 649 40.42 9.74 3.60
CA ALA A 649 39.33 9.38 4.51
C ALA A 649 38.16 8.66 3.81
N VAL A 650 38.14 8.58 2.47
CA VAL A 650 37.04 8.02 1.67
C VAL A 650 36.54 6.67 2.21
N ARG A 651 37.45 5.74 2.52
CA ARG A 651 37.09 4.39 3.01
C ARG A 651 36.44 4.44 4.39
N ALA A 652 36.99 5.26 5.29
CA ALA A 652 36.44 5.44 6.63
C ALA A 652 35.05 6.09 6.58
N ILE A 653 34.87 7.10 5.73
CA ILE A 653 33.57 7.74 5.47
C ILE A 653 32.56 6.71 4.97
N MET A 654 32.92 5.89 3.98
CA MET A 654 32.00 4.87 3.44
C MET A 654 31.62 3.81 4.48
N ASN A 655 32.55 3.38 5.34
CA ASN A 655 32.25 2.48 6.45
C ASN A 655 31.29 3.12 7.46
N ALA A 656 31.44 4.42 7.73
CA ALA A 656 30.50 5.16 8.56
C ALA A 656 29.10 5.24 7.92
N VAL A 657 29.02 5.53 6.62
CA VAL A 657 27.77 5.61 5.84
C VAL A 657 26.99 4.28 5.89
N ARG A 658 27.66 3.13 5.86
CA ARG A 658 26.99 1.82 5.98
C ARG A 658 26.23 1.63 7.31
N ARG A 659 26.62 2.38 8.35
CA ARG A 659 26.03 2.39 9.69
C ARG A 659 25.07 3.57 9.92
N MET A 660 24.85 4.42 8.91
CA MET A 660 23.93 5.56 8.99
C MET A 660 22.51 5.17 8.59
N SER A 661 21.55 6.02 8.97
CA SER A 661 20.21 5.96 8.40
C SER A 661 20.23 6.35 6.92
N ARG A 662 19.15 6.08 6.18
CA ARG A 662 19.04 6.40 4.75
C ARG A 662 19.12 7.90 4.52
N GLY A 663 18.48 8.69 5.37
CA GLY A 663 18.49 10.15 5.31
C GLY A 663 19.89 10.75 5.56
N ASP A 664 20.67 10.16 6.47
CA ASP A 664 22.05 10.60 6.72
C ASP A 664 23.00 10.14 5.61
N ALA A 665 22.85 8.88 5.17
CA ALA A 665 23.65 8.31 4.10
C ALA A 665 23.52 9.09 2.79
N VAL A 666 22.30 9.52 2.41
CA VAL A 666 22.09 10.26 1.15
C VAL A 666 22.83 11.59 1.14
N ARG A 667 22.92 12.27 2.28
CA ARG A 667 23.64 13.54 2.42
C ARG A 667 25.13 13.35 2.28
N VAL A 668 25.68 12.34 2.96
CA VAL A 668 27.12 12.06 2.91
C VAL A 668 27.53 11.58 1.53
N LEU A 669 26.77 10.69 0.89
CA LEU A 669 27.05 10.23 -0.48
C LEU A 669 27.03 11.38 -1.49
N GLY A 670 26.12 12.36 -1.33
CA GLY A 670 26.13 13.59 -2.13
C GLY A 670 27.39 14.43 -1.90
N ALA A 671 27.81 14.59 -0.64
CA ALA A 671 29.01 15.31 -0.27
C ALA A 671 30.31 14.62 -0.75
N MET A 672 30.33 13.28 -0.81
CA MET A 672 31.49 12.51 -1.29
C MET A 672 31.89 12.84 -2.73
N VAL A 673 31.02 13.44 -3.54
CA VAL A 673 31.37 13.96 -4.87
C VAL A 673 32.49 15.01 -4.79
N ARG A 674 32.59 15.77 -3.69
CA ARG A 674 33.66 16.77 -3.45
C ARG A 674 35.05 16.16 -3.26
N LEU A 675 35.11 14.87 -2.89
CA LEU A 675 36.37 14.12 -2.78
C LEU A 675 36.98 13.80 -4.16
N GLY A 676 36.24 14.04 -5.25
CA GLY A 676 36.72 13.89 -6.61
C GLY A 676 37.03 12.43 -7.00
N PRO A 677 37.91 12.22 -8.01
CA PRO A 677 38.21 10.89 -8.55
C PRO A 677 38.73 9.88 -7.52
N ALA A 678 39.33 10.35 -6.41
CA ALA A 678 39.80 9.49 -5.32
C ALA A 678 38.66 8.69 -4.65
N ALA A 679 37.42 9.18 -4.71
CA ALA A 679 36.26 8.47 -4.19
C ALA A 679 35.77 7.34 -5.10
N ALA A 680 36.12 7.34 -6.40
CA ALA A 680 35.54 6.44 -7.39
C ALA A 680 35.72 4.95 -7.04
N PRO A 681 36.90 4.43 -6.64
CA PRO A 681 37.06 3.01 -6.32
C PRO A 681 36.16 2.56 -5.16
N THR A 682 35.99 3.41 -4.14
CA THR A 682 35.17 3.08 -2.97
C THR A 682 33.68 3.13 -3.28
N LEU A 683 33.25 4.12 -4.08
CA LEU A 683 31.87 4.20 -4.54
C LEU A 683 31.53 3.05 -5.49
N THR A 684 32.46 2.62 -6.35
CA THR A 684 32.29 1.42 -7.19
C THR A 684 32.08 0.17 -6.35
N ALA A 685 32.87 -0.03 -5.28
CA ALA A 685 32.63 -1.12 -4.33
C ALA A 685 31.27 -1.02 -3.61
N GLY A 686 30.75 0.20 -3.43
CA GLY A 686 29.42 0.46 -2.86
C GLY A 686 28.26 -0.02 -3.73
N LEU A 687 28.45 -0.12 -5.06
CA LEU A 687 27.44 -0.65 -5.98
C LEU A 687 27.11 -2.14 -5.73
N ALA A 688 28.01 -2.88 -5.08
CA ALA A 688 27.80 -4.28 -4.70
C ALA A 688 27.14 -4.45 -3.31
N SER A 689 26.69 -3.37 -2.68
CA SER A 689 26.04 -3.47 -1.36
C SER A 689 24.70 -4.19 -1.42
N SER A 690 24.39 -5.02 -0.42
CA SER A 690 23.03 -5.56 -0.21
C SER A 690 21.99 -4.47 0.02
N LYS A 691 22.38 -3.30 0.58
CA LYS A 691 21.47 -2.18 0.85
C LYS A 691 21.18 -1.37 -0.42
N ALA A 692 19.93 -1.42 -0.86
CA ALA A 692 19.46 -0.81 -2.10
C ALA A 692 19.73 0.72 -2.19
N PHE A 693 19.56 1.45 -1.08
CA PHE A 693 19.83 2.89 -1.04
C PHE A 693 21.32 3.25 -1.17
N LEU A 694 22.23 2.37 -0.73
CA LEU A 694 23.67 2.57 -0.91
C LEU A 694 24.06 2.38 -2.37
N ARG A 695 23.53 1.35 -3.04
CA ARG A 695 23.73 1.15 -4.48
C ARG A 695 23.26 2.37 -5.27
N HIS A 696 22.06 2.85 -4.96
CA HIS A 696 21.49 4.05 -5.58
C HIS A 696 22.37 5.30 -5.37
N GLY A 697 22.73 5.63 -4.12
CA GLY A 697 23.55 6.81 -3.84
C GLY A 697 24.96 6.74 -4.42
N CYS A 698 25.57 5.55 -4.43
CA CYS A 698 26.87 5.34 -5.09
C CYS A 698 26.76 5.53 -6.61
N ALA A 699 25.70 5.03 -7.24
CA ALA A 699 25.47 5.22 -8.68
C ALA A 699 25.32 6.70 -9.06
N LEU A 700 24.56 7.47 -8.27
CA LEU A 700 24.42 8.92 -8.46
C LEU A 700 25.76 9.65 -8.26
N ALA A 701 26.50 9.34 -7.21
CA ALA A 701 27.80 9.96 -6.94
C ALA A 701 28.82 9.67 -8.05
N LEU A 702 28.93 8.42 -8.49
CA LEU A 702 29.81 8.03 -9.61
C LEU A 702 29.42 8.74 -10.92
N ALA A 703 28.13 8.84 -11.21
CA ALA A 703 27.65 9.54 -12.40
C ALA A 703 28.00 11.03 -12.39
N LEU A 704 28.05 11.66 -11.21
CA LEU A 704 28.48 13.05 -11.07
C LEU A 704 30.00 13.24 -11.10
N LEU A 705 30.77 12.26 -10.61
CA LEU A 705 32.23 12.27 -10.72
C LEU A 705 32.70 12.16 -12.18
N ARG A 706 31.90 11.54 -13.06
CA ARG A 706 32.16 11.43 -14.51
C ARG A 706 33.53 10.83 -14.84
N THR A 707 34.01 9.92 -14.01
CA THR A 707 35.20 9.13 -14.34
C THR A 707 34.80 8.04 -15.33
N GLU A 708 35.72 7.64 -16.20
CA GLU A 708 35.49 6.58 -17.19
C GLU A 708 35.15 5.25 -16.48
N ALA A 709 36.01 4.82 -15.56
CA ALA A 709 35.79 3.60 -14.76
C ALA A 709 34.49 3.66 -13.93
N GLY A 710 34.13 4.83 -13.38
CA GLY A 710 32.87 5.01 -12.65
C GLY A 710 31.66 4.88 -13.56
N THR A 711 31.73 5.43 -14.78
CA THR A 711 30.66 5.34 -15.78
C THR A 711 30.43 3.88 -16.19
N GLU A 712 31.50 3.13 -16.45
CA GLU A 712 31.40 1.70 -16.76
C GLU A 712 30.78 0.90 -15.61
N ALA A 713 31.19 1.17 -14.37
CA ALA A 713 30.64 0.51 -13.19
C ALA A 713 29.14 0.78 -13.00
N VAL A 714 28.68 2.02 -13.23
CA VAL A 714 27.24 2.37 -13.16
C VAL A 714 26.45 1.69 -14.28
N VAL A 715 27.02 1.57 -15.49
CA VAL A 715 26.39 0.83 -16.60
C VAL A 715 26.29 -0.66 -16.30
N ASP A 716 27.29 -1.26 -15.65
CA ASP A 716 27.23 -2.66 -15.22
C ASP A 716 26.19 -2.85 -14.10
N ALA A 717 26.13 -1.93 -13.13
CA ALA A 717 25.13 -1.95 -12.06
C ALA A 717 23.69 -1.79 -12.57
N LEU A 718 23.47 -0.98 -13.61
CA LEU A 718 22.16 -0.84 -14.26
C LEU A 718 21.57 -2.20 -14.71
N LEU A 719 22.41 -3.06 -15.26
CA LEU A 719 21.99 -4.37 -15.75
C LEU A 719 21.88 -5.41 -14.63
N GLY A 720 22.73 -5.32 -13.62
CA GLY A 720 22.74 -6.23 -12.47
C GLY A 720 21.71 -5.92 -11.38
N GLU A 721 21.07 -4.75 -11.40
CA GLU A 721 20.16 -4.31 -10.34
C GLU A 721 18.85 -5.12 -10.33
N PRO A 722 18.56 -5.89 -9.27
CA PRO A 722 17.34 -6.71 -9.20
C PRO A 722 16.08 -5.90 -8.88
N THR A 723 16.23 -4.74 -8.24
CA THR A 723 15.10 -3.92 -7.76
C THR A 723 14.70 -2.84 -8.76
N GLU A 724 13.55 -2.19 -8.57
CA GLU A 724 13.11 -1.05 -9.42
C GLU A 724 14.04 0.19 -9.36
N ILE A 725 15.11 0.15 -8.54
CA ILE A 725 16.15 1.19 -8.49
C ILE A 725 16.87 1.34 -9.84
N TRP A 726 16.87 0.31 -10.69
CA TRP A 726 17.50 0.37 -12.01
C TRP A 726 17.04 1.59 -12.83
N ARG A 727 15.79 2.06 -12.65
CA ARG A 727 15.27 3.28 -13.30
C ARG A 727 16.01 4.55 -12.86
N GLU A 728 16.29 4.66 -11.56
CA GLU A 728 17.07 5.78 -11.04
C GLU A 728 18.56 5.65 -11.39
N ILE A 729 19.09 4.43 -11.52
CA ILE A 729 20.45 4.20 -12.05
C ILE A 729 20.52 4.63 -13.53
N ALA A 730 19.53 4.27 -14.36
CA ALA A 730 19.44 4.72 -15.76
C ALA A 730 19.41 6.25 -15.85
N ARG A 731 18.68 6.90 -14.94
CA ARG A 731 18.65 8.35 -14.83
C ARG A 731 20.00 8.92 -14.37
N ALA A 732 20.69 8.27 -13.43
CA ALA A 732 22.04 8.61 -13.01
C ALA A 732 23.00 8.56 -14.21
N VAL A 733 22.93 7.53 -15.06
CA VAL A 733 23.71 7.47 -16.31
C VAL A 733 23.42 8.70 -17.20
N GLY A 734 22.17 9.17 -17.24
CA GLY A 734 21.81 10.44 -17.88
C GLY A 734 22.58 11.66 -17.36
N HIS A 735 22.97 11.72 -16.08
CA HIS A 735 23.79 12.80 -15.51
C HIS A 735 25.23 12.84 -16.06
N VAL A 736 25.75 11.69 -16.51
CA VAL A 736 27.05 11.63 -17.21
C VAL A 736 26.95 12.33 -18.55
N GLY A 737 25.83 12.17 -19.25
CA GLY A 737 25.54 12.81 -20.54
C GLY A 737 26.11 12.01 -21.73
N PRO A 738 26.42 12.67 -22.87
CA PRO A 738 26.90 12.00 -24.08
C PRO A 738 28.08 11.01 -23.90
N PRO A 739 29.05 11.25 -22.99
CA PRO A 739 30.15 10.30 -22.75
C PRO A 739 29.69 8.89 -22.33
N ALA A 740 28.50 8.74 -21.74
CA ALA A 740 27.96 7.43 -21.34
C ALA A 740 27.47 6.57 -22.52
N LEU A 741 27.28 7.15 -23.71
CA LEU A 741 26.75 6.41 -24.86
C LEU A 741 27.71 5.32 -25.34
N MET A 742 29.03 5.56 -25.26
CA MET A 742 30.04 4.57 -25.67
C MET A 742 30.09 3.37 -24.72
N PRO A 743 30.16 3.55 -23.37
CA PRO A 743 30.02 2.44 -22.42
C PRO A 743 28.72 1.65 -22.58
N LEU A 744 27.58 2.33 -22.78
CA LEU A 744 26.29 1.67 -23.03
C LEU A 744 26.31 0.83 -24.32
N ALA A 745 26.83 1.39 -25.41
CA ALA A 745 26.97 0.72 -26.69
C ALA A 745 27.95 -0.47 -26.61
N ALA A 746 29.09 -0.30 -25.93
CA ALA A 746 30.08 -1.35 -25.74
C ALA A 746 29.51 -2.50 -24.89
N ARG A 747 28.75 -2.19 -23.82
CA ARG A 747 28.11 -3.21 -22.99
C ARG A 747 27.07 -4.00 -23.78
N LEU A 748 26.22 -3.32 -24.54
CA LEU A 748 25.25 -3.97 -25.43
C LEU A 748 25.96 -4.84 -26.48
N GLY A 749 27.07 -4.37 -27.04
CA GLY A 749 27.89 -5.13 -28.00
C GLY A 749 28.49 -6.40 -27.39
N ARG A 750 28.98 -6.36 -26.14
CA ARG A 750 29.50 -7.54 -25.42
C ARG A 750 28.42 -8.59 -25.14
N LEU A 751 27.19 -8.14 -24.88
CA LEU A 751 26.06 -9.05 -24.72
C LEU A 751 25.66 -9.67 -26.07
N GLY A 752 25.66 -8.87 -27.14
CA GLY A 752 25.30 -9.32 -28.49
C GLY A 752 23.90 -9.94 -28.50
N ASP A 753 23.79 -11.16 -29.05
CA ASP A 753 22.52 -11.90 -29.10
C ASP A 753 22.05 -12.38 -27.73
N ARG A 754 22.93 -12.43 -26.71
CA ARG A 754 22.57 -12.81 -25.34
C ARG A 754 21.84 -11.71 -24.57
N ALA A 755 21.76 -10.49 -25.11
CA ALA A 755 21.03 -9.40 -24.47
C ALA A 755 19.54 -9.75 -24.37
N THR A 756 19.00 -9.81 -23.16
CA THR A 756 17.58 -10.05 -22.93
C THR A 756 16.75 -8.84 -23.37
N ALA A 757 15.42 -9.00 -23.46
CA ALA A 757 14.53 -7.86 -23.70
C ALA A 757 14.65 -6.79 -22.59
N SER A 758 14.83 -7.26 -21.33
CA SER A 758 15.05 -6.39 -20.16
C SER A 758 16.36 -5.60 -20.30
N ASP A 759 17.48 -6.23 -20.69
CA ASP A 759 18.76 -5.53 -20.87
C ASP A 759 18.66 -4.42 -21.90
N ARG A 760 17.99 -4.71 -23.04
CA ARG A 760 17.77 -3.74 -24.12
C ARG A 760 16.89 -2.59 -23.67
N GLU A 761 15.84 -2.87 -22.89
CA GLU A 761 14.97 -1.84 -22.32
C GLU A 761 15.72 -0.94 -21.34
N ARG A 762 16.48 -1.50 -20.41
CA ARG A 762 17.26 -0.74 -19.42
C ARG A 762 18.27 0.19 -20.09
N ILE A 763 18.99 -0.32 -21.10
CA ILE A 763 19.93 0.48 -21.89
C ILE A 763 19.20 1.57 -22.69
N ALA A 764 18.03 1.27 -23.28
CA ALA A 764 17.23 2.25 -24.00
C ALA A 764 16.80 3.40 -23.08
N TRP A 765 16.36 3.12 -21.86
CA TRP A 765 16.01 4.16 -20.87
C TRP A 765 17.21 5.01 -20.46
N ALA A 766 18.37 4.40 -20.21
CA ALA A 766 19.59 5.15 -19.92
C ALA A 766 19.99 6.08 -21.10
N MET A 767 19.94 5.57 -22.34
CA MET A 767 20.17 6.39 -23.54
C MET A 767 19.12 7.50 -23.70
N ALA A 768 17.86 7.26 -23.34
CA ALA A 768 16.80 8.27 -23.38
C ALA A 768 17.11 9.42 -22.39
N HIS A 769 17.50 9.11 -21.15
CA HIS A 769 17.92 10.13 -20.17
C HIS A 769 19.18 10.88 -20.60
N VAL A 770 20.15 10.22 -21.25
CA VAL A 770 21.27 10.91 -21.91
C VAL A 770 20.76 11.85 -23.01
N GLY A 771 19.75 11.42 -23.78
CA GLY A 771 19.07 12.20 -24.80
C GLY A 771 18.45 13.49 -24.26
N VAL A 772 17.70 13.39 -23.15
CA VAL A 772 17.08 14.52 -22.42
C VAL A 772 18.14 15.55 -21.99
N ARG A 773 19.36 15.10 -21.71
CA ARG A 773 20.45 15.92 -21.15
C ARG A 773 21.50 16.33 -22.16
N GLY A 774 21.05 16.58 -23.39
CA GLY A 774 21.89 17.09 -24.48
C GLY A 774 22.54 16.02 -25.37
N GLY A 775 22.29 14.74 -25.12
CA GLY A 775 22.77 13.63 -25.95
C GLY A 775 21.89 13.26 -27.13
N LYS A 776 20.78 13.95 -27.37
CA LYS A 776 19.77 13.57 -28.38
C LYS A 776 20.34 13.38 -29.79
N ALA A 777 21.23 14.26 -30.25
CA ALA A 777 21.86 14.15 -31.56
C ALA A 777 22.78 12.91 -31.68
N ALA A 778 23.51 12.59 -30.62
CA ALA A 778 24.36 11.40 -30.57
C ALA A 778 23.53 10.11 -30.54
N VAL A 779 22.43 10.08 -29.77
CA VAL A 779 21.47 8.95 -29.78
C VAL A 779 20.85 8.78 -31.17
N ALA A 780 20.46 9.87 -31.85
CA ALA A 780 19.94 9.83 -33.21
C ALA A 780 20.96 9.29 -34.22
N THR A 781 22.23 9.65 -34.06
CA THR A 781 23.33 9.14 -34.89
C THR A 781 23.48 7.62 -34.71
N LEU A 782 23.45 7.12 -33.47
CA LEU A 782 23.47 5.68 -33.19
C LEU A 782 22.24 4.96 -33.78
N ALA A 783 21.06 5.58 -33.70
CA ALA A 783 19.80 5.04 -34.23
C ALA A 783 19.78 4.93 -35.76
N ALA A 784 20.49 5.81 -36.47
CA ALA A 784 20.64 5.81 -37.92
C ALA A 784 21.71 4.82 -38.43
N GLY A 785 22.58 4.32 -37.55
CA GLY A 785 23.61 3.35 -37.90
C GLY A 785 23.05 1.96 -38.23
N GLN A 786 23.93 1.08 -38.72
CA GLN A 786 23.62 -0.33 -39.02
C GLN A 786 24.10 -1.31 -37.93
N SER A 787 24.51 -0.81 -36.77
CA SER A 787 25.04 -1.64 -35.68
C SER A 787 23.93 -2.33 -34.87
N ALA A 788 24.29 -3.34 -34.07
CA ALA A 788 23.40 -3.97 -33.10
C ALA A 788 22.82 -2.99 -32.05
N VAL A 789 23.41 -1.80 -31.93
CA VAL A 789 22.96 -0.72 -31.03
C VAL A 789 21.81 0.08 -31.63
N ALA A 790 21.68 0.13 -32.97
CA ALA A 790 20.71 0.98 -33.64
C ALA A 790 19.24 0.72 -33.25
N PRO A 791 18.77 -0.54 -33.09
CA PRO A 791 17.41 -0.80 -32.60
C PRO A 791 17.16 -0.26 -31.19
N VAL A 792 18.13 -0.40 -30.29
CA VAL A 792 18.03 0.08 -28.89
C VAL A 792 18.08 1.61 -28.84
N ALA A 793 18.89 2.25 -29.70
CA ALA A 793 18.91 3.69 -29.83
C ALA A 793 17.60 4.26 -30.40
N ARG A 794 16.93 3.56 -31.34
CA ARG A 794 15.57 3.93 -31.78
C ARG A 794 14.54 3.83 -30.65
N MET A 795 14.57 2.74 -29.89
CA MET A 795 13.75 2.57 -28.68
C MET A 795 13.99 3.69 -27.66
N ALA A 796 15.24 4.20 -27.56
CA ALA A 796 15.58 5.32 -26.68
C ALA A 796 14.98 6.64 -27.19
N LEU A 797 15.00 6.91 -28.50
CA LEU A 797 14.39 8.11 -29.09
C LEU A 797 12.88 8.18 -28.82
N GLU A 798 12.18 7.05 -28.91
CA GLU A 798 10.74 6.94 -28.58
C GLU A 798 10.46 7.23 -27.09
N ARG A 799 11.45 6.97 -26.22
CA ARG A 799 11.36 7.15 -24.76
C ARG A 799 11.88 8.50 -24.26
N ILE A 800 12.39 9.39 -25.12
CA ILE A 800 12.91 10.69 -24.68
C ILE A 800 11.84 11.52 -23.98
N GLU A 801 10.61 11.55 -24.50
CA GLU A 801 9.53 12.35 -23.91
C GLU A 801 9.09 11.80 -22.54
N PRO A 802 8.83 10.48 -22.38
CA PRO A 802 8.66 9.88 -21.05
C PRO A 802 9.83 10.16 -20.09
N ALA A 803 11.07 10.02 -20.55
CA ALA A 803 12.26 10.27 -19.74
C ALA A 803 12.38 11.75 -19.32
N ALA A 804 11.95 12.69 -20.18
CA ALA A 804 11.90 14.11 -19.86
C ALA A 804 10.84 14.41 -18.80
N SER A 805 9.65 13.80 -18.93
CA SER A 805 8.58 13.89 -17.93
C SER A 805 9.03 13.34 -16.57
N ASP A 806 9.77 12.22 -16.57
CA ASP A 806 10.37 11.66 -15.35
C ASP A 806 11.40 12.61 -14.73
N ASP A 807 12.24 13.25 -15.55
CA ASP A 807 13.24 14.21 -15.10
C ASP A 807 12.61 15.46 -14.46
N ILE A 808 11.52 15.96 -15.05
CA ILE A 808 10.73 17.09 -14.52
C ILE A 808 10.05 16.69 -13.21
N SER A 809 9.36 15.54 -13.21
CA SER A 809 8.59 15.07 -12.06
C SER A 809 9.46 14.89 -10.83
N ALA A 810 10.69 14.41 -11.00
CA ALA A 810 11.59 14.20 -9.89
C ALA A 810 12.37 15.46 -9.44
N ARG A 811 12.25 16.58 -10.17
CA ARG A 811 12.70 17.91 -9.71
C ARG A 811 11.58 18.75 -9.09
N ALA A 812 10.33 18.43 -9.39
CA ALA A 812 9.18 19.17 -8.88
C ALA A 812 9.02 18.97 -7.36
N PRO A 813 8.65 20.01 -6.59
CA PRO A 813 8.39 19.93 -5.15
C PRO A 813 7.05 19.24 -4.79
N ALA A 814 6.36 18.63 -5.75
CA ALA A 814 5.06 18.00 -5.54
C ALA A 814 5.16 16.71 -4.71
N ARG A 815 4.04 16.32 -4.08
CA ARG A 815 3.86 15.08 -3.29
C ARG A 815 4.51 13.90 -4.02
N GLU A 816 5.54 13.33 -3.40
CA GLU A 816 6.45 12.39 -4.05
C GLU A 816 5.78 11.04 -4.26
N VAL A 817 5.92 10.50 -5.48
CA VAL A 817 5.24 9.26 -5.86
C VAL A 817 5.99 8.01 -5.39
N THR A 818 7.32 8.08 -5.20
CA THR A 818 8.15 6.94 -4.75
C THR A 818 9.31 7.35 -3.85
N VAL A 819 9.69 6.45 -2.94
CA VAL A 819 10.83 6.56 -2.01
C VAL A 819 12.16 6.77 -2.73
N ASN A 820 12.34 6.11 -3.87
CA ASN A 820 13.58 6.22 -4.64
C ASN A 820 13.72 7.63 -5.25
N ARG A 821 12.62 8.23 -5.72
CA ARG A 821 12.63 9.62 -6.22
C ARG A 821 12.91 10.63 -5.10
N ALA A 822 12.34 10.39 -3.92
CA ALA A 822 12.65 11.14 -2.70
C ALA A 822 14.16 11.20 -2.46
N PHE A 823 14.79 10.02 -2.48
CA PHE A 823 16.22 9.86 -2.28
C PHE A 823 17.06 10.62 -3.31
N SER A 824 16.79 10.47 -4.61
CA SER A 824 17.54 11.18 -5.66
C SER A 824 17.42 12.69 -5.52
N ARG A 825 16.23 13.22 -5.22
CA ARG A 825 16.06 14.66 -5.05
C ARG A 825 16.86 15.18 -3.85
N ARG A 826 16.80 14.49 -2.71
CA ARG A 826 17.56 14.86 -1.51
C ARG A 826 19.06 14.78 -1.72
N PHE A 827 19.51 13.80 -2.50
CA PHE A 827 20.90 13.72 -2.94
C PHE A 827 21.33 15.00 -3.70
N PHE A 828 20.55 15.48 -4.66
CA PHE A 828 20.85 16.72 -5.40
C PHE A 828 20.69 17.98 -4.54
N GLU A 829 19.70 18.04 -3.66
CA GLU A 829 19.55 19.16 -2.71
C GLU A 829 20.77 19.28 -1.78
N ALA A 830 21.30 18.15 -1.30
CA ALA A 830 22.51 18.11 -0.48
C ALA A 830 23.73 18.60 -1.25
N LEU A 831 23.80 18.30 -2.55
CA LEU A 831 24.87 18.76 -3.44
C LEU A 831 24.80 20.27 -3.73
N GLU A 832 23.62 20.80 -4.07
CA GLU A 832 23.43 22.18 -4.56
C GLU A 832 23.45 23.24 -3.46
N ARG A 833 22.86 22.99 -2.28
CA ARG A 833 22.58 24.05 -1.29
C ARG A 833 23.67 24.30 -0.25
N GLY A 834 24.72 23.48 -0.20
CA GLY A 834 25.67 23.55 0.93
C GLY A 834 24.92 23.40 2.26
N LEU A 835 24.31 22.23 2.47
CA LEU A 835 23.68 21.76 3.71
C LEU A 835 22.93 22.83 4.54
N PRO A 836 21.68 23.19 4.18
CA PRO A 836 20.78 23.76 5.18
C PRO A 836 20.60 22.74 6.32
N GLU A 837 20.43 23.23 7.55
CA GLU A 837 19.86 22.46 8.65
C GLU A 837 18.45 22.03 8.23
N LEU A 838 18.35 20.86 7.62
CA LEU A 838 17.08 20.24 7.26
C LEU A 838 16.31 19.93 8.55
N GLY A 839 15.01 20.21 8.55
CA GLY A 839 14.14 19.81 9.64
C GLY A 839 14.19 18.29 9.81
N LYS A 840 14.51 17.82 11.02
CA LYS A 840 14.62 16.39 11.38
C LYS A 840 13.44 15.51 10.92
N GLY A 841 12.27 16.09 10.66
CA GLY A 841 11.08 15.37 10.16
C GLY A 841 11.16 14.91 8.70
N GLU A 842 11.85 15.65 7.82
CA GLU A 842 11.96 15.25 6.40
C GLU A 842 12.95 14.10 6.19
N LEU A 843 13.96 13.99 7.07
CA LEU A 843 14.94 12.90 7.09
C LEU A 843 14.31 11.59 7.61
N ALA A 844 13.46 11.70 8.63
CA ALA A 844 12.74 10.54 9.16
C ALA A 844 11.80 9.91 8.12
N ALA A 845 11.19 10.68 7.22
CA ALA A 845 10.29 10.15 6.18
C ALA A 845 10.99 9.17 5.20
N LEU A 846 12.29 9.34 4.95
CA LEU A 846 13.10 8.43 4.10
C LEU A 846 13.44 7.11 4.79
N ASP A 847 13.57 7.14 6.11
CA ASP A 847 13.94 5.99 6.94
C ASP A 847 12.74 5.06 7.19
N ILE A 848 11.51 5.60 7.16
CA ILE A 848 10.30 4.84 7.53
C ILE A 848 9.71 4.06 6.35
N SER A 849 10.05 4.41 5.10
CA SER A 849 9.59 3.69 3.93
C SER A 849 10.47 2.48 3.64
N GLN A 850 10.15 1.34 4.27
CA GLN A 850 10.65 0.04 3.82
C GLN A 850 10.23 -0.19 2.35
N PRO A 851 11.10 -0.71 1.49
CA PRO A 851 10.64 -1.26 0.22
C PRO A 851 9.76 -2.49 0.53
N MET A 852 8.56 -2.53 -0.06
CA MET A 852 7.89 -3.81 -0.28
C MET A 852 8.72 -4.63 -1.29
N GLU A 853 9.68 -5.41 -0.81
CA GLU A 853 10.27 -6.56 -1.52
C GLU A 853 10.53 -7.59 -0.41
N LEU A 854 9.64 -8.57 -0.18
CA LEU A 854 9.72 -9.91 -0.79
C LEU A 854 11.18 -10.38 -0.94
N LEU A 855 11.80 -10.74 0.18
CA LEU A 855 12.65 -11.92 0.38
C LEU A 855 12.79 -12.08 1.90
N ASP A 856 12.66 -13.32 2.37
CA ASP A 856 12.56 -13.69 3.79
C ASP A 856 13.74 -13.17 4.62
N ASP A 857 13.44 -12.53 5.76
CA ASP A 857 14.43 -12.12 6.78
C ASP A 857 15.05 -13.33 7.52
N ASP A 858 14.68 -14.57 7.15
CA ASP A 858 15.19 -15.81 7.75
C ASP A 858 16.58 -16.25 7.24
N ASP A 859 17.19 -15.55 6.27
CA ASP A 859 18.55 -15.83 5.77
C ASP A 859 19.65 -14.92 6.35
N LEU A 860 19.37 -14.17 7.42
CA LEU A 860 20.41 -13.48 8.19
C LEU A 860 21.09 -14.46 9.16
N LEU A 861 22.03 -15.24 8.64
CA LEU A 861 23.09 -15.80 9.47
C LEU A 861 23.85 -14.64 10.13
N VAL A 862 23.64 -14.50 11.44
CA VAL A 862 24.48 -13.69 12.33
C VAL A 862 25.90 -14.27 12.24
N ASP A 863 26.85 -13.45 11.80
CA ASP A 863 28.28 -13.78 11.78
C ASP A 863 28.76 -13.96 13.24
N PRO A 864 29.17 -15.17 13.68
CA PRO A 864 29.47 -15.43 15.09
C PRO A 864 30.83 -14.90 15.57
N GLU A 865 31.53 -14.09 14.76
CA GLU A 865 32.89 -13.64 15.08
C GLU A 865 32.96 -12.37 15.97
N ASP A 866 31.86 -11.63 16.17
CA ASP A 866 31.90 -10.34 16.89
C ASP A 866 31.54 -10.40 18.39
N GLU A 867 31.16 -11.56 18.96
CA GLU A 867 30.78 -11.66 20.39
C GLU A 867 31.85 -12.25 21.33
N ARG A 868 33.05 -12.60 20.84
CA ARG A 868 34.09 -13.26 21.68
C ARG A 868 35.11 -12.34 22.35
N ALA A 869 34.81 -11.06 22.54
CA ALA A 869 35.75 -10.14 23.17
C ALA A 869 35.09 -9.23 24.21
N ALA A 870 34.59 -9.81 25.31
CA ALA A 870 34.69 -9.23 26.66
C ALA A 870 33.87 -10.04 27.67
N GLU A 871 34.50 -10.96 28.41
CA GLU A 871 34.13 -11.18 29.82
C GLU A 871 35.40 -11.43 30.67
N PRO A 872 35.46 -10.88 31.89
CA PRO A 872 36.65 -10.89 32.73
C PRO A 872 36.75 -12.12 33.63
N GLU A 873 37.99 -12.49 33.95
CA GLU A 873 38.35 -13.46 34.97
C GLU A 873 37.93 -12.99 36.38
N SER A 874 37.28 -13.85 37.17
CA SER A 874 37.34 -13.79 38.63
C SER A 874 37.09 -15.17 39.28
N GLU A 875 38.20 -15.76 39.74
CA GLU A 875 38.44 -16.39 41.04
C GLU A 875 37.34 -17.16 41.82
N ALA A 876 37.65 -18.45 42.04
CA ALA A 876 37.81 -19.14 43.34
C ALA A 876 36.62 -19.35 44.33
N GLY A 877 36.56 -20.59 44.84
CA GLY A 877 35.85 -21.01 46.06
C GLY A 877 34.99 -22.26 45.83
N SER A 878 35.53 -23.49 45.93
CA SER A 878 35.43 -24.35 47.12
C SER A 878 34.16 -24.14 47.96
N ASP A 879 33.25 -25.11 47.95
CA ASP A 879 32.95 -25.88 49.15
C ASP A 879 32.11 -27.11 48.85
N LEU A 880 32.47 -28.16 49.57
CA LEU A 880 31.75 -29.42 49.74
C LEU A 880 30.42 -29.14 50.43
N ASP A 881 29.37 -29.89 50.09
CA ASP A 881 28.74 -30.74 51.10
C ASP A 881 27.84 -31.79 50.46
N ALA A 882 27.96 -32.97 51.05
CA ALA A 882 27.20 -34.16 50.77
C ALA A 882 25.86 -34.09 51.52
N GLU A 883 24.78 -34.57 50.90
CA GLU A 883 23.73 -35.22 51.66
C GLU A 883 23.10 -36.33 50.80
N LEU A 884 23.34 -37.54 51.28
CA LEU A 884 22.63 -38.76 50.96
C LEU A 884 21.20 -38.62 51.47
N ASP A 885 20.21 -39.05 50.69
CA ASP A 885 19.11 -39.80 51.28
C ASP A 885 18.59 -40.85 50.30
N GLU A 886 19.01 -42.09 50.56
CA GLU A 886 18.29 -43.29 50.17
C GLU A 886 17.08 -43.43 51.10
N SER A 887 15.88 -43.32 50.56
CA SER A 887 14.82 -44.25 50.92
C SER A 887 13.69 -44.13 49.90
N ASP A 888 13.41 -45.13 49.08
CA ASP A 888 12.90 -46.47 49.37
C ASP A 888 11.45 -46.52 48.88
N LEU A 889 11.12 -47.66 48.28
CA LEU A 889 9.78 -48.22 48.11
C LEU A 889 8.98 -47.97 46.82
N VAL A 890 9.01 -49.04 46.01
CA VAL A 890 7.86 -49.91 45.67
C VAL A 890 7.17 -49.68 44.32
N ASP A 891 7.39 -50.70 43.47
CA ASP A 891 6.46 -51.40 42.58
C ASP A 891 5.55 -50.57 41.64
N ASP A 892 5.89 -50.54 40.34
CA ASP A 892 5.40 -51.48 39.32
C ASP A 892 6.14 -51.30 37.98
#